data_AF-A0A9Q1MDY9-F1
#
_entry.id   AF-A0A9Q1MDY9-F1
#
_cell.length_a   1.000
_cell.length_b   1.000
_cell.length_c   1.000
_cell.angle_alpha   90.00
_cell.angle_beta   90.00
_cell.angle_gamma   90.00
#
_symmetry.space_group_name_H-M   'P 1'
#
loop_
_entity.id
_entity.type
_entity.pdbx_description
1 polymer ?
#
loop_
_entity_poly.entity_id
_entity_poly.type
_entity_poly.pdbx_seq_one_letter_code
_entity_poly.pdbx_strand_id
1 'polypeptide(L)'
;MLADAVQGIRRRKFWLPCRFFTLNAASLTLLGVVVKLPLDLNNPMPGEIDQMAKLSSVVFMSTAMANFMPSLALMDSKDIFMDMAALGILVMTLVANVCIELGTGVIYSEKIEHIVVMLSIVFLFVIMFFSALTVPTIKSYMELKYRKRVQTIAIDDLVEGEKPVEVKLKENLRNFFIMAETGDPQFVMARSATCAACCAICCLNGLLLLEVSIRDNLFGAHVKSMSDYRRSTYCISRIQSGGVAVGTVSSLIRWFAIARIKSLNRSTFKVEKRWLERLKDWKDSPFAPQIKNPKCRKLVQQVQNFILGNCIRVQILIVVVSKLVQLFPIILLSLLRSCFCSSSWCNNIINSESQSAENLNEEISRYVLHLEGEEELTEVLANKRDDTTWMIEIGRKQQPKHLIELLQKMPDFRGVDQFDNIQFQELPNGWKMHIVTLTTIATTIPNIDHKMVYNLLLSVSEGIKYVSFIEDVLIATNVNLEKNKRAADVAWSELYLYRRWLDQDLQKMALQGKTCKWILQNFADIAENYVTKDDYSRKSTKVIAANSMYQMSQIILEDSGKIDDQTGVDFFKDISVMIAGVFGACLINMPYAITKKCSASAIEKREENVQHAIHLLGEAEEFIKLLQQHEKVTPTNSSNSDSDSSISDFIEIAIE
;
A
#
# COMPACT_ATOMS: atom_id res chain seq x y z
N MET A 1 -7.94 7.84 -16.18
CA MET A 1 -9.18 8.56 -15.86
C MET A 1 -10.35 7.60 -15.71
N LEU A 2 -10.89 7.01 -16.79
CA LEU A 2 -12.06 6.11 -16.68
C LEU A 2 -11.80 4.89 -15.77
N ALA A 3 -10.65 4.24 -15.92
CA ALA A 3 -10.27 3.11 -15.06
C ALA A 3 -10.23 3.49 -13.57
N ASP A 4 -9.67 4.65 -13.23
CA ASP A 4 -9.62 5.17 -11.86
C ASP A 4 -11.04 5.47 -11.32
N ALA A 5 -11.91 6.06 -12.16
CA ALA A 5 -13.30 6.35 -11.80
C ALA A 5 -14.08 5.07 -11.50
N VAL A 6 -13.99 4.07 -12.39
CA VAL A 6 -14.66 2.77 -12.23
C VAL A 6 -14.14 2.04 -10.99
N GLN A 7 -12.82 2.02 -10.78
CA GLN A 7 -12.22 1.38 -9.62
C GLN A 7 -12.61 2.07 -8.31
N GLY A 8 -12.62 3.41 -8.29
CA GLY A 8 -13.04 4.19 -7.12
C GLY A 8 -14.50 3.94 -6.76
N ILE A 9 -15.41 3.94 -7.74
CA ILE A 9 -16.84 3.61 -7.51
C ILE A 9 -17.00 2.18 -7.02
N ARG A 10 -16.33 1.20 -7.66
CA ARG A 10 -16.40 -0.22 -7.27
C ARG A 10 -15.92 -0.46 -5.85
N ARG A 11 -14.89 0.26 -5.40
CA ARG A 11 -14.33 0.17 -4.05
C ARG A 11 -15.01 1.12 -3.06
N ARG A 12 -16.10 1.80 -3.44
CA ARG A 12 -16.80 2.83 -2.64
C ARG A 12 -15.86 3.96 -2.16
N LYS A 13 -14.75 4.20 -2.87
CA LYS A 13 -13.81 5.29 -2.64
C LYS A 13 -14.17 6.48 -3.52
N PHE A 14 -15.11 7.31 -3.07
CA PHE A 14 -15.60 8.47 -3.81
C PHE A 14 -14.58 9.62 -3.98
N TRP A 15 -13.42 9.54 -3.32
CA TRP A 15 -12.30 10.44 -3.58
C TRP A 15 -11.46 10.01 -4.81
N LEU A 16 -11.81 8.88 -5.44
CA LEU A 16 -11.26 8.34 -6.69
C LEU A 16 -9.72 8.29 -6.73
N PRO A 17 -9.09 7.23 -6.17
CA PRO A 17 -7.64 7.09 -6.17
C PRO A 17 -7.07 7.12 -7.59
N CYS A 18 -5.94 7.81 -7.75
CA CYS A 18 -5.26 7.92 -9.03
C CYS A 18 -4.16 6.86 -9.10
N ARG A 19 -4.48 5.68 -9.65
CA ARG A 19 -3.52 4.56 -9.81
C ARG A 19 -3.10 4.38 -11.27
N PHE A 20 -4.02 4.56 -12.21
CA PHE A 20 -3.77 4.39 -13.64
C PHE A 20 -3.43 5.72 -14.32
N PHE A 21 -4.03 6.82 -13.88
CA PHE A 21 -3.78 8.16 -14.41
C PHE A 21 -2.99 9.00 -13.42
N THR A 22 -1.71 8.67 -13.30
CA THR A 22 -0.75 9.36 -12.41
C THR A 22 0.07 10.38 -13.19
N LEU A 23 0.45 11.47 -12.53
CA LEU A 23 1.45 12.39 -13.06
C LEU A 23 2.80 11.68 -13.07
N ASN A 24 3.39 11.49 -14.26
CA ASN A 24 4.73 10.97 -14.45
C ASN A 24 5.22 11.36 -15.86
N ALA A 25 6.49 11.08 -16.16
CA ALA A 25 7.07 11.37 -17.48
C ALA A 25 6.25 10.80 -18.66
N ALA A 26 5.68 9.59 -18.53
CA ALA A 26 4.91 8.97 -19.61
C ALA A 26 3.56 9.67 -19.84
N SER A 27 2.83 9.99 -18.77
CA SER A 27 1.55 10.69 -18.86
C SER A 27 1.72 12.14 -19.31
N LEU A 28 2.81 12.80 -18.92
CA LEU A 28 3.18 14.13 -19.42
C LEU A 28 3.54 14.13 -20.90
N THR A 29 4.29 13.12 -21.37
CA THR A 29 4.61 12.98 -22.80
C THR A 29 3.35 12.74 -23.62
N LEU A 30 2.48 11.84 -23.16
CA LEU A 30 1.18 11.59 -23.79
C LEU A 30 0.33 12.86 -23.81
N LEU A 31 0.30 13.61 -22.71
CA LEU A 31 -0.44 14.86 -22.62
C LEU A 31 0.08 15.90 -23.61
N GLY A 32 1.41 16.01 -23.78
CA GLY A 32 2.04 16.85 -24.80
C GLY A 32 1.60 16.50 -26.22
N VAL A 33 1.48 15.21 -26.53
CA VAL A 33 0.95 14.74 -27.83
C VAL A 33 -0.53 15.08 -27.97
N VAL A 34 -1.33 14.93 -26.91
CA VAL A 34 -2.77 15.22 -26.94
C VAL A 34 -3.05 16.71 -27.15
N VAL A 35 -2.24 17.60 -26.57
CA VAL A 35 -2.39 19.05 -26.73
C VAL A 35 -1.66 19.59 -27.97
N LYS A 36 -1.32 18.74 -28.94
CA LYS A 36 -0.58 19.15 -30.15
C LYS A 36 -1.31 20.20 -30.98
N LEU A 37 -2.63 20.14 -31.10
CA LEU A 37 -3.40 21.07 -31.95
C LEU A 37 -3.19 22.54 -31.58
N PRO A 38 -3.35 22.96 -30.31
CA PRO A 38 -3.02 24.33 -29.89
C PRO A 38 -1.51 24.64 -29.83
N LEU A 39 -0.63 23.64 -30.05
CA LEU A 39 0.82 23.85 -30.13
C LEU A 39 1.32 24.03 -31.57
N ASP A 40 0.51 23.74 -32.59
CA ASP A 40 0.90 23.79 -34.00
C ASP A 40 0.65 25.17 -34.62
N LEU A 41 1.59 26.08 -34.40
CA LEU A 41 1.54 27.44 -34.94
C LEU A 41 1.69 27.51 -36.47
N ASN A 42 2.11 26.43 -37.13
CA ASN A 42 2.31 26.42 -38.58
C ASN A 42 0.99 26.19 -39.35
N ASN A 43 -0.07 25.75 -38.67
CA ASN A 43 -1.36 25.48 -39.28
C ASN A 43 -2.46 26.36 -38.68
N PRO A 44 -3.07 27.28 -39.44
CA PRO A 44 -4.03 28.24 -38.89
C PRO A 44 -5.34 27.61 -38.42
N MET A 45 -5.72 26.41 -38.92
CA MET A 45 -6.91 25.68 -38.44
C MET A 45 -8.19 26.55 -38.32
N PRO A 46 -8.65 27.23 -39.38
CA PRO A 46 -9.73 28.20 -39.29
C PRO A 46 -11.14 27.60 -39.18
N GLY A 47 -11.34 26.30 -39.47
CA GLY A 47 -12.67 25.69 -39.45
C GLY A 47 -13.28 25.64 -38.05
N GLU A 48 -14.61 25.70 -37.94
CA GLU A 48 -15.32 25.65 -36.65
C GLU A 48 -14.98 24.39 -35.84
N ILE A 49 -14.96 23.21 -36.48
CA ILE A 49 -14.48 21.97 -35.82
C ILE A 49 -13.02 22.10 -35.40
N ASP A 50 -12.20 22.79 -36.19
CA ASP A 50 -10.77 22.90 -35.92
C ASP A 50 -10.52 23.80 -34.70
N GLN A 51 -11.27 24.90 -34.56
CA GLN A 51 -11.29 25.77 -33.39
C GLN A 51 -11.83 25.04 -32.15
N MET A 52 -12.93 24.28 -32.31
CA MET A 52 -13.47 23.46 -31.24
C MET A 52 -12.50 22.37 -30.77
N ALA A 53 -11.73 21.76 -31.68
CA ALA A 53 -10.70 20.80 -31.32
C ALA A 53 -9.52 21.43 -30.57
N LYS A 54 -9.16 22.68 -30.91
CA LYS A 54 -8.20 23.47 -30.14
C LYS A 54 -8.74 23.75 -28.74
N LEU A 55 -9.98 24.25 -28.62
CA LEU A 55 -10.62 24.52 -27.33
C LEU A 55 -10.73 23.25 -26.47
N SER A 56 -11.20 22.14 -27.05
CA SER A 56 -11.30 20.84 -26.34
C SER A 56 -9.93 20.33 -25.88
N SER A 57 -8.86 20.57 -26.65
CA SER A 57 -7.49 20.21 -26.25
C SER A 57 -7.04 21.02 -25.03
N VAL A 58 -7.30 22.32 -25.03
CA VAL A 58 -6.94 23.23 -23.92
C VAL A 58 -7.78 22.89 -22.67
N VAL A 59 -9.08 22.66 -22.82
CA VAL A 59 -9.93 22.20 -21.70
C VAL A 59 -9.48 20.85 -21.17
N PHE A 60 -9.14 19.90 -22.05
CA PHE A 60 -8.62 18.59 -21.66
C PHE A 60 -7.33 18.70 -20.83
N MET A 61 -6.42 19.63 -21.16
CA MET A 61 -5.25 19.93 -20.35
C MET A 61 -5.63 20.30 -18.91
N SER A 62 -6.59 21.22 -18.75
CA SER A 62 -7.07 21.64 -17.44
C SER A 62 -7.74 20.49 -16.66
N THR A 63 -8.51 19.65 -17.34
CA THR A 63 -9.15 18.47 -16.76
C THR A 63 -8.13 17.42 -16.33
N ALA A 64 -7.08 17.22 -17.13
CA ALA A 64 -5.97 16.33 -16.79
C ALA A 64 -5.24 16.81 -15.55
N MET A 65 -4.86 18.09 -15.48
CA MET A 65 -4.20 18.70 -14.32
C MET A 65 -5.01 18.53 -13.03
N ALA A 66 -6.31 18.84 -13.05
CA ALA A 66 -7.16 18.66 -11.88
C ALA A 66 -7.25 17.19 -11.42
N ASN A 67 -7.26 16.24 -12.37
CA ASN A 67 -7.29 14.82 -12.08
C ASN A 67 -5.93 14.23 -11.68
N PHE A 68 -4.81 14.90 -12.00
CA PHE A 68 -3.48 14.54 -11.51
C PHE A 68 -3.22 14.98 -10.07
N MET A 69 -4.03 15.90 -9.53
CA MET A 69 -3.81 16.49 -8.20
C MET A 69 -3.60 15.46 -7.07
N PRO A 70 -4.41 14.38 -6.95
CA PRO A 70 -4.18 13.35 -5.92
C PRO A 70 -2.90 12.53 -6.14
N SER A 71 -2.42 12.41 -7.38
CA SER A 71 -1.23 11.61 -7.71
C SER A 71 0.08 12.24 -7.24
N LEU A 72 0.12 13.57 -7.00
CA LEU A 72 1.27 14.27 -6.42
C LEU A 72 1.73 13.62 -5.11
N ALA A 73 0.80 13.03 -4.36
CA ALA A 73 1.09 12.42 -3.07
C ALA A 73 1.68 11.00 -3.16
N LEU A 74 1.66 10.34 -4.32
CA LEU A 74 2.32 9.04 -4.51
C LEU A 74 3.82 9.18 -4.77
N MET A 75 4.24 10.32 -5.29
CA MET A 75 5.55 10.50 -5.89
C MET A 75 6.61 10.74 -4.81
N ASP A 76 7.85 10.37 -5.12
CA ASP A 76 8.99 10.71 -4.28
C ASP A 76 9.30 12.21 -4.37
N SER A 77 9.90 12.75 -3.32
CA SER A 77 10.12 14.20 -3.23
C SER A 77 10.89 14.78 -4.43
N LYS A 78 11.86 14.04 -4.99
CA LYS A 78 12.61 14.46 -6.18
C LYS A 78 11.77 14.38 -7.45
N ASP A 79 11.02 13.30 -7.61
CA ASP A 79 10.19 13.06 -8.79
C ASP A 79 9.07 14.09 -8.89
N ILE A 80 8.47 14.48 -7.76
CA ILE A 80 7.50 15.59 -7.69
C ILE A 80 8.06 16.85 -8.36
N PHE A 81 9.30 17.25 -8.03
CA PHE A 81 9.88 18.47 -8.61
C PHE A 81 10.17 18.34 -10.10
N MET A 82 10.69 17.19 -10.54
CA MET A 82 10.99 16.95 -11.95
C MET A 82 9.72 16.94 -12.81
N ASP A 83 8.69 16.21 -12.38
CA ASP A 83 7.42 16.13 -13.10
C ASP A 83 6.65 17.45 -13.04
N MET A 84 6.71 18.21 -11.94
CA MET A 84 6.14 19.57 -11.89
C MET A 84 6.89 20.56 -12.80
N ALA A 85 8.21 20.44 -12.94
CA ALA A 85 8.99 21.26 -13.87
C ALA A 85 8.62 20.94 -15.33
N ALA A 86 8.53 19.65 -15.67
CA ALA A 86 8.10 19.20 -17.00
C ALA A 86 6.66 19.65 -17.31
N LEU A 87 5.73 19.51 -16.36
CA LEU A 87 4.37 20.06 -16.48
C LEU A 87 4.39 21.58 -16.68
N GLY A 88 5.25 22.30 -15.95
CA GLY A 88 5.41 23.75 -16.08
C GLY A 88 5.89 24.18 -17.46
N ILE A 89 6.88 23.48 -18.03
CA ILE A 89 7.34 23.74 -19.40
C ILE A 89 6.19 23.53 -20.40
N LEU A 90 5.44 22.44 -20.26
CA LEU A 90 4.30 22.15 -21.13
C LEU A 90 3.21 23.23 -21.02
N VAL A 91 2.84 23.62 -19.80
CA VAL A 91 1.84 24.68 -19.54
C VAL A 91 2.30 26.01 -20.12
N MET A 92 3.54 26.43 -19.86
CA MET A 92 4.06 27.71 -20.37
C MET A 92 4.13 27.73 -21.90
N THR A 93 4.50 26.61 -22.53
CA THR A 93 4.53 26.49 -23.99
C THR A 93 3.12 26.59 -24.56
N LEU A 94 2.16 25.87 -23.97
CA LEU A 94 0.75 25.94 -24.36
C LEU A 94 0.19 27.37 -24.24
N VAL A 95 0.50 28.05 -23.13
CA VAL A 95 0.07 29.43 -22.89
C VAL A 95 0.64 30.39 -23.92
N ALA A 96 1.96 30.34 -24.15
CA ALA A 96 2.61 31.20 -25.13
C ALA A 96 2.01 31.00 -26.53
N ASN A 97 1.80 29.76 -26.95
CA ASN A 97 1.27 29.45 -28.28
C ASN A 97 -0.17 29.95 -28.44
N VAL A 98 -1.06 29.68 -27.48
CA VAL A 98 -2.44 30.19 -27.54
C VAL A 98 -2.49 31.71 -27.51
N CYS A 99 -1.60 32.38 -26.76
CA CYS A 99 -1.49 33.84 -26.79
C CYS A 99 -1.06 34.38 -28.17
N ILE A 100 -0.11 33.71 -28.85
CA ILE A 100 0.29 34.06 -30.21
C ILE A 100 -0.88 33.89 -31.18
N GLU A 101 -1.62 32.79 -31.11
CA GLU A 101 -2.78 32.53 -31.96
C GLU A 101 -3.93 33.52 -31.73
N LEU A 102 -4.16 33.93 -30.47
CA LEU A 102 -5.14 34.99 -30.15
C LEU A 102 -4.69 36.36 -30.69
N GLY A 103 -3.40 36.70 -30.54
CA GLY A 103 -2.84 37.97 -31.00
C GLY A 103 -2.79 38.10 -32.52
N THR A 104 -2.55 36.99 -33.22
CA THR A 104 -2.56 36.93 -34.70
C THR A 104 -3.97 36.85 -35.29
N GLY A 105 -5.00 36.68 -34.45
CA GLY A 105 -6.40 36.59 -34.88
C GLY A 105 -6.77 35.25 -35.52
N VAL A 106 -5.91 34.23 -35.39
CA VAL A 106 -6.15 32.86 -35.88
C VAL A 106 -7.29 32.20 -35.10
N ILE A 107 -7.42 32.51 -33.81
CA ILE A 107 -8.58 32.16 -32.99
C ILE A 107 -9.58 33.32 -33.04
N TYR A 108 -10.72 33.13 -33.70
CA TYR A 108 -11.70 34.21 -33.90
C TYR A 108 -13.12 33.94 -33.39
N SER A 109 -13.60 32.70 -33.39
CA SER A 109 -14.97 32.36 -32.96
C SER A 109 -15.11 32.31 -31.43
N GLU A 110 -14.09 31.77 -30.75
CA GLU A 110 -14.17 31.36 -29.32
C GLU A 110 -13.16 32.12 -28.43
N LYS A 111 -12.94 33.42 -28.70
CA LYS A 111 -11.84 34.19 -28.07
C LYS A 111 -11.98 34.28 -26.55
N ILE A 112 -13.19 34.50 -26.05
CA ILE A 112 -13.43 34.73 -24.61
C ILE A 112 -13.22 33.41 -23.85
N GLU A 113 -13.75 32.33 -24.41
CA GLU A 113 -13.66 30.97 -23.92
C GLU A 113 -12.20 30.52 -23.82
N HIS A 114 -11.42 30.74 -24.88
CA HIS A 114 -9.98 30.48 -24.86
C HIS A 114 -9.26 31.30 -23.78
N ILE A 115 -9.54 32.60 -23.63
CA ILE A 115 -8.92 33.42 -22.59
C ILE A 115 -9.25 32.89 -21.18
N VAL A 116 -10.51 32.56 -20.92
CA VAL A 116 -10.97 32.04 -19.62
C VAL A 116 -10.28 30.72 -19.29
N VAL A 117 -10.28 29.75 -20.21
CA VAL A 117 -9.66 28.43 -19.97
C VAL A 117 -8.14 28.57 -19.82
N MET A 118 -7.50 29.47 -20.57
CA MET A 118 -6.07 29.74 -20.43
C MET A 118 -5.70 30.29 -19.05
N LEU A 119 -6.46 31.27 -18.55
CA LEU A 119 -6.28 31.80 -17.19
C LEU A 119 -6.50 30.70 -16.14
N SER A 120 -7.51 29.85 -16.33
CA SER A 120 -7.77 28.69 -15.49
C SER A 120 -6.60 27.71 -15.45
N ILE A 121 -5.93 27.42 -16.58
CA ILE A 121 -4.76 26.53 -16.64
C ILE A 121 -3.60 27.09 -15.83
N VAL A 122 -3.29 28.39 -15.99
CA VAL A 122 -2.21 29.05 -15.24
C VAL A 122 -2.51 28.98 -13.74
N PHE A 123 -3.76 29.28 -13.34
CA PHE A 123 -4.15 29.22 -11.94
C PHE A 123 -4.10 27.78 -11.37
N LEU A 124 -4.55 26.78 -12.13
CA LEU A 124 -4.41 25.36 -11.77
C LEU A 124 -2.95 24.96 -11.58
N PHE A 125 -2.07 25.37 -12.49
CA PHE A 125 -0.64 25.07 -12.39
C PHE A 125 -0.05 25.68 -11.10
N VAL A 126 -0.37 26.93 -10.81
CA VAL A 126 0.05 27.61 -9.59
C VAL A 126 -0.44 26.86 -8.35
N ILE A 127 -1.73 26.47 -8.29
CA ILE A 127 -2.28 25.69 -7.18
C ILE A 127 -1.55 24.35 -7.02
N MET A 128 -1.33 23.61 -8.11
CA MET A 128 -0.63 22.33 -8.11
C MET A 128 0.81 22.46 -7.63
N PHE A 129 1.55 23.46 -8.14
CA PHE A 129 2.94 23.71 -7.76
C PHE A 129 3.08 24.01 -6.26
N PHE A 130 2.25 24.90 -5.74
CA PHE A 130 2.24 25.25 -4.33
C PHE A 130 1.81 24.08 -3.43
N SER A 131 0.89 23.25 -3.92
CA SER A 131 0.48 22.03 -3.22
C SER A 131 1.58 20.96 -3.23
N ALA A 132 2.29 20.77 -4.33
CA ALA A 132 3.43 19.87 -4.46
C ALA A 132 4.55 20.18 -3.46
N LEU A 133 4.78 21.46 -3.15
CA LEU A 133 5.74 21.87 -2.11
C LEU A 133 5.38 21.31 -0.73
N THR A 134 4.10 21.19 -0.43
CA THR A 134 3.59 20.75 0.89
C THR A 134 3.52 19.25 1.05
N VAL A 135 3.55 18.47 -0.04
CA VAL A 135 3.40 17.01 -0.01
C VAL A 135 4.45 16.34 0.89
N PRO A 136 5.76 16.64 0.82
CA PRO A 136 6.72 15.99 1.71
C PRO A 136 6.54 16.31 3.19
N THR A 137 6.10 17.54 3.53
CA THR A 137 5.76 17.92 4.91
C THR A 137 4.55 17.12 5.39
N ILE A 138 3.52 16.97 4.55
CA ILE A 138 2.34 16.16 4.86
C ILE A 138 2.73 14.69 5.07
N LYS A 139 3.56 14.11 4.19
CA LYS A 139 4.06 12.73 4.34
C LYS A 139 4.81 12.55 5.67
N SER A 140 5.76 13.44 5.96
CA SER A 140 6.53 13.39 7.21
C SER A 140 5.65 13.53 8.46
N TYR A 141 4.67 14.45 8.42
CA TYR A 141 3.73 14.65 9.52
C TYR A 141 2.84 13.41 9.75
N MET A 142 2.31 12.83 8.67
CA MET A 142 1.50 11.62 8.72
C MET A 142 2.31 10.42 9.24
N GLU A 143 3.56 10.29 8.81
CA GLU A 143 4.45 9.24 9.28
C GLU A 143 4.74 9.37 10.77
N LEU A 144 5.04 10.59 11.24
CA LEU A 144 5.26 10.85 12.67
C LEU A 144 4.00 10.53 13.49
N LYS A 145 2.83 10.98 13.04
CA LYS A 145 1.56 10.75 13.76
C LYS A 145 1.20 9.26 13.79
N TYR A 146 1.41 8.55 12.68
CA TYR A 146 1.22 7.12 12.61
C TYR A 146 2.11 6.39 13.62
N ARG A 147 3.43 6.64 13.61
CA ARG A 147 4.37 6.00 14.55
C ARG A 147 4.01 6.22 16.01
N LYS A 148 3.61 7.44 16.36
CA LYS A 148 3.13 7.76 17.71
C LYS A 148 1.90 6.93 18.10
N ARG A 149 0.92 6.78 17.20
CA ARG A 149 -0.28 5.98 17.45
C ARG A 149 0.02 4.48 17.53
N VAL A 150 0.92 3.97 16.70
CA VAL A 150 1.40 2.58 16.81
C VAL A 150 2.03 2.32 18.17
N GLN A 151 2.86 3.25 18.67
CA GLN A 151 3.42 3.15 20.02
C GLN A 151 2.34 3.16 21.10
N THR A 152 1.28 3.97 20.95
CA THR A 152 0.14 3.96 21.87
C THR A 152 -0.57 2.61 21.88
N ILE A 153 -0.81 1.99 20.73
CA ILE A 153 -1.42 0.64 20.66
C ILE A 153 -0.56 -0.37 21.42
N ALA A 154 0.76 -0.35 21.22
CA ALA A 154 1.67 -1.25 21.92
C ALA A 154 1.65 -1.05 23.45
N ILE A 155 1.43 0.19 23.91
CA ILE A 155 1.29 0.49 25.35
C ILE A 155 -0.07 0.05 25.88
N ASP A 156 -1.16 0.36 25.17
CA ASP A 156 -2.52 -0.06 25.55
C ASP A 156 -2.61 -1.59 25.65
N ASP A 157 -1.93 -2.29 24.73
CA ASP A 157 -1.77 -3.74 24.72
C ASP A 157 -1.08 -4.29 25.98
N LEU A 158 -0.18 -3.53 26.61
CA LEU A 158 0.47 -3.93 27.87
C LEU A 158 -0.44 -3.72 29.09
N VAL A 159 -1.39 -2.79 28.99
CA VAL A 159 -2.26 -2.36 30.09
C VAL A 159 -3.58 -3.15 30.14
N GLU A 160 -4.14 -3.56 29.00
CA GLU A 160 -5.51 -4.13 28.91
C GLU A 160 -5.71 -5.56 29.44
N GLY A 161 -4.68 -6.24 29.98
CA GLY A 161 -4.82 -7.60 30.54
C GLY A 161 -5.17 -8.71 29.53
N GLU A 162 -5.57 -9.90 30.03
CA GLU A 162 -5.74 -11.14 29.25
C GLU A 162 -6.98 -11.14 28.31
N LYS A 163 -6.94 -10.40 27.20
CA LYS A 163 -7.77 -10.73 26.02
C LYS A 163 -7.13 -11.89 25.24
N PRO A 164 -7.90 -12.80 24.62
CA PRO A 164 -7.34 -13.76 23.67
C PRO A 164 -6.57 -13.03 22.56
N VAL A 165 -5.37 -13.52 22.23
CA VAL A 165 -4.46 -12.85 21.28
C VAL A 165 -5.13 -12.65 19.92
N GLU A 166 -6.01 -13.55 19.48
CA GLU A 166 -6.81 -13.38 18.26
C GLU A 166 -7.77 -12.17 18.33
N VAL A 167 -8.51 -12.01 19.43
CA VAL A 167 -9.46 -10.90 19.61
C VAL A 167 -8.72 -9.58 19.61
N LYS A 168 -7.60 -9.54 20.33
CA LYS A 168 -6.69 -8.39 20.39
C LYS A 168 -6.09 -8.05 19.02
N LEU A 169 -5.62 -9.06 18.28
CA LEU A 169 -5.07 -8.89 16.95
C LEU A 169 -6.11 -8.36 15.95
N LYS A 170 -7.36 -8.82 16.05
CA LYS A 170 -8.48 -8.34 15.23
C LYS A 170 -8.80 -6.87 15.50
N GLU A 171 -8.80 -6.47 16.77
CA GLU A 171 -8.98 -5.07 17.19
C GLU A 171 -7.83 -4.18 16.69
N ASN A 172 -6.58 -4.61 16.90
CA ASN A 172 -5.40 -3.91 16.43
C ASN A 172 -5.39 -3.73 14.91
N LEU A 173 -5.74 -4.78 14.15
CA LEU A 173 -5.84 -4.69 12.70
C LEU A 173 -6.94 -3.74 12.22
N ARG A 174 -8.08 -3.68 12.93
CA ARG A 174 -9.12 -2.67 12.66
C ARG A 174 -8.56 -1.26 12.88
N ASN A 175 -7.81 -1.05 13.95
CA ASN A 175 -7.20 0.24 14.27
C ASN A 175 -6.12 0.62 13.23
N PHE A 176 -5.27 -0.33 12.83
CA PHE A 176 -4.30 -0.15 11.75
C PHE A 176 -4.96 0.17 10.42
N PHE A 177 -6.10 -0.43 10.11
CA PHE A 177 -6.85 -0.16 8.87
C PHE A 177 -7.35 1.27 8.82
N ILE A 178 -7.99 1.73 9.90
CA ILE A 178 -8.48 3.11 10.01
C ILE A 178 -7.31 4.09 9.90
N MET A 179 -6.20 3.83 10.58
CA MET A 179 -5.00 4.66 10.49
C MET A 179 -4.40 4.67 9.08
N ALA A 180 -4.29 3.51 8.44
CA ALA A 180 -3.71 3.38 7.11
C ALA A 180 -4.53 4.12 6.05
N GLU A 181 -5.85 4.04 6.13
CA GLU A 181 -6.72 4.69 5.16
C GLU A 181 -6.80 6.21 5.37
N THR A 182 -6.85 6.66 6.63
CA THR A 182 -6.89 8.10 6.95
C THR A 182 -5.54 8.79 6.73
N GLY A 183 -4.45 8.04 6.88
CA GLY A 183 -3.08 8.46 6.62
C GLY A 183 -2.59 8.28 5.18
N ASP A 184 -3.40 7.71 4.27
CA ASP A 184 -3.03 7.57 2.86
C ASP A 184 -2.73 8.97 2.27
N PRO A 185 -1.50 9.22 1.78
CA PRO A 185 -1.12 10.50 1.19
C PRO A 185 -2.05 10.93 0.06
N GLN A 186 -2.55 9.99 -0.77
CA GLN A 186 -3.48 10.33 -1.84
C GLN A 186 -4.83 10.79 -1.29
N PHE A 187 -5.35 10.11 -0.26
CA PHE A 187 -6.59 10.49 0.37
C PHE A 187 -6.48 11.87 1.02
N VAL A 188 -5.36 12.13 1.72
CA VAL A 188 -5.04 13.43 2.31
C VAL A 188 -4.98 14.53 1.25
N MET A 189 -4.35 14.25 0.11
CA MET A 189 -4.27 15.21 -0.99
C MET A 189 -5.63 15.42 -1.66
N ALA A 190 -6.39 14.35 -1.87
CA ALA A 190 -7.72 14.40 -2.47
C ALA A 190 -8.70 15.22 -1.63
N ARG A 191 -8.62 15.16 -0.29
CA ARG A 191 -9.50 15.92 0.62
C ARG A 191 -9.03 17.34 0.95
N SER A 192 -7.90 17.77 0.38
CA SER A 192 -7.34 19.11 0.57
C SER A 192 -8.21 20.22 -0.02
N ALA A 193 -8.03 21.44 0.49
CA ALA A 193 -8.67 22.64 -0.06
C ALA A 193 -8.29 22.88 -1.53
N THR A 194 -7.01 22.74 -1.83
CA THR A 194 -6.45 23.00 -3.15
C THR A 194 -6.96 21.99 -4.19
N CYS A 195 -7.11 20.71 -3.83
CA CYS A 195 -7.74 19.72 -4.71
C CYS A 195 -9.20 20.06 -5.02
N ALA A 196 -9.98 20.50 -4.03
CA ALA A 196 -11.37 20.92 -4.28
C ALA A 196 -11.45 22.15 -5.20
N ALA A 197 -10.53 23.11 -5.06
CA ALA A 197 -10.44 24.26 -5.97
C ALA A 197 -10.10 23.81 -7.40
N CYS A 198 -9.15 22.89 -7.57
CA CYS A 198 -8.83 22.32 -8.88
C CYS A 198 -10.03 21.59 -9.50
N CYS A 199 -10.79 20.83 -8.69
CA CYS A 199 -12.01 20.17 -9.13
C CYS A 199 -13.07 21.17 -9.59
N ALA A 200 -13.28 22.27 -8.83
CA ALA A 200 -14.24 23.31 -9.21
C ALA A 200 -13.87 23.99 -10.54
N ILE A 201 -12.59 24.35 -10.72
CA ILE A 201 -12.09 24.95 -11.98
C ILE A 201 -12.27 23.98 -13.15
N CYS A 202 -11.98 22.68 -12.94
CA CYS A 202 -12.23 21.66 -13.94
C CYS A 202 -13.72 21.58 -14.32
N CYS A 203 -14.63 21.64 -13.35
CA CYS A 203 -16.07 21.63 -13.63
C CYS A 203 -16.50 22.87 -14.41
N LEU A 204 -15.99 24.06 -14.07
CA LEU A 204 -16.26 25.29 -14.81
C LEU A 204 -15.79 25.20 -16.26
N ASN A 205 -14.57 24.72 -16.50
CA ASN A 205 -14.04 24.56 -17.87
C ASN A 205 -14.82 23.49 -18.65
N GLY A 206 -15.24 22.41 -18.00
CA GLY A 206 -16.09 21.37 -18.61
C GLY A 206 -17.48 21.88 -19.00
N LEU A 207 -18.09 22.73 -18.15
CA LEU A 207 -19.37 23.39 -18.46
C LEU A 207 -19.24 24.38 -19.61
N LEU A 208 -18.14 25.14 -19.65
CA LEU A 208 -17.84 26.06 -20.75
C LEU A 208 -17.70 25.30 -22.08
N LEU A 209 -16.97 24.18 -22.09
CA LEU A 209 -16.86 23.34 -23.29
C LEU A 209 -18.23 22.77 -23.73
N LEU A 210 -19.07 22.40 -22.77
CA LEU A 210 -20.42 21.89 -23.04
C LEU A 210 -21.32 22.98 -23.64
N GLU A 211 -21.27 24.19 -23.11
CA GLU A 211 -22.03 25.35 -23.62
C GLU A 211 -21.67 25.63 -25.08
N VAL A 212 -20.37 25.73 -25.40
CA VAL A 212 -19.88 25.92 -26.78
C VAL A 212 -20.34 24.78 -27.68
N SER A 213 -20.25 23.53 -27.21
CA SER A 213 -20.69 22.35 -27.99
C SER A 213 -22.18 22.40 -28.35
N ILE A 214 -23.02 22.94 -27.47
CA ILE A 214 -24.47 23.10 -27.69
C ILE A 214 -24.74 24.28 -28.62
N ARG A 215 -24.08 25.43 -28.38
CA ARG A 215 -24.23 26.66 -29.16
C ARG A 215 -23.96 26.45 -30.64
N ASP A 216 -22.90 25.72 -30.96
CA ASP A 216 -22.47 25.51 -32.34
C ASP A 216 -23.12 24.27 -32.98
N ASN A 217 -24.11 23.66 -32.31
CA ASN A 217 -24.84 22.47 -32.78
C ASN A 217 -23.91 21.33 -33.25
N LEU A 218 -22.75 21.19 -32.61
CA LEU A 218 -21.63 20.35 -33.06
C LEU A 218 -21.86 18.84 -32.81
N PHE A 219 -23.01 18.49 -32.23
CA PHE A 219 -23.52 17.13 -32.18
C PHE A 219 -24.09 16.65 -33.52
N GLY A 220 -24.39 17.56 -34.46
CA GLY A 220 -24.81 17.25 -35.83
C GLY A 220 -23.69 16.71 -36.73
N ALA A 221 -24.02 15.82 -37.68
CA ALA A 221 -23.06 15.00 -38.41
C ALA A 221 -22.41 15.64 -39.66
N HIS A 222 -22.63 16.93 -39.96
CA HIS A 222 -22.32 17.53 -41.28
C HIS A 222 -21.46 18.80 -41.23
N VAL A 223 -20.43 18.84 -40.39
CA VAL A 223 -19.48 19.98 -40.36
C VAL A 223 -18.15 19.58 -41.02
N LYS A 224 -17.59 20.46 -41.87
CA LYS A 224 -16.42 20.18 -42.71
C LYS A 224 -15.17 20.87 -42.12
N SER A 225 -14.16 20.09 -41.75
CA SER A 225 -12.85 20.61 -41.32
C SER A 225 -12.11 21.26 -42.51
N MET A 226 -11.40 22.36 -42.25
CA MET A 226 -10.62 23.11 -43.24
C MET A 226 -9.10 23.02 -42.99
N SER A 227 -8.66 22.29 -41.95
CA SER A 227 -7.25 22.09 -41.63
C SER A 227 -6.60 20.93 -42.40
N ASP A 228 -5.26 20.88 -42.44
CA ASP A 228 -4.51 19.75 -43.02
C ASP A 228 -4.74 18.44 -42.28
N TYR A 229 -5.21 18.53 -41.03
CA TYR A 229 -5.62 17.40 -40.19
C TYR A 229 -6.95 16.77 -40.65
N ARG A 230 -7.73 17.46 -41.51
CA ARG A 230 -8.97 16.96 -42.14
C ARG A 230 -9.93 16.31 -41.13
N ARG A 231 -10.37 15.08 -41.40
CA ARG A 231 -11.30 14.33 -40.53
C ARG A 231 -10.70 13.97 -39.17
N SER A 232 -9.37 13.97 -39.03
CA SER A 232 -8.73 13.66 -37.76
C SER A 232 -9.07 14.68 -36.68
N THR A 233 -9.27 15.95 -37.04
CA THR A 233 -9.64 17.01 -36.09
C THR A 233 -10.99 16.76 -35.44
N TYR A 234 -11.95 16.25 -36.22
CA TYR A 234 -13.25 15.82 -35.71
C TYR A 234 -13.12 14.65 -34.73
N CYS A 235 -12.33 13.63 -35.06
CA CYS A 235 -12.08 12.50 -34.16
C CYS A 235 -11.39 12.94 -32.86
N ILE A 236 -10.38 13.81 -32.96
CA ILE A 236 -9.65 14.36 -31.80
C ILE A 236 -10.61 15.12 -30.89
N SER A 237 -11.42 16.03 -31.44
CA SER A 237 -12.40 16.79 -30.66
C SER A 237 -13.38 15.87 -29.92
N ARG A 238 -13.92 14.84 -30.58
CA ARG A 238 -14.85 13.90 -29.94
C ARG A 238 -14.20 13.08 -28.81
N ILE A 239 -12.99 12.56 -29.04
CA ILE A 239 -12.26 11.79 -28.02
C ILE A 239 -11.91 12.67 -26.82
N GLN A 240 -11.42 13.89 -27.06
CA GLN A 240 -11.07 14.83 -26.00
C GLN A 240 -12.30 15.28 -25.21
N SER A 241 -13.41 15.62 -25.87
CA SER A 241 -14.66 15.97 -25.20
C SER A 241 -15.19 14.81 -24.35
N GLY A 242 -15.09 13.56 -24.83
CA GLY A 242 -15.39 12.38 -24.01
C GLY A 242 -14.48 12.26 -22.79
N GLY A 243 -13.18 12.51 -22.95
CA GLY A 243 -12.22 12.57 -21.86
C GLY A 243 -12.52 13.68 -20.84
N VAL A 244 -12.88 14.88 -21.30
CA VAL A 244 -13.30 16.01 -20.47
C VAL A 244 -14.56 15.66 -19.67
N ALA A 245 -15.55 15.01 -20.29
CA ALA A 245 -16.77 14.59 -19.61
C ALA A 245 -16.46 13.61 -18.46
N VAL A 246 -15.66 12.56 -18.72
CA VAL A 246 -15.25 11.58 -17.69
C VAL A 246 -14.46 12.25 -16.57
N GLY A 247 -13.52 13.13 -16.91
CA GLY A 247 -12.69 13.84 -15.94
C GLY A 247 -13.50 14.84 -15.11
N THR A 248 -14.48 15.51 -15.71
CA THR A 248 -15.38 16.44 -15.02
C THR A 248 -16.31 15.71 -14.05
N VAL A 249 -16.91 14.58 -14.47
CA VAL A 249 -17.70 13.73 -13.57
C VAL A 249 -16.85 13.24 -12.40
N SER A 250 -15.61 12.82 -12.66
CA SER A 250 -14.67 12.40 -11.61
C SER A 250 -14.41 13.54 -10.61
N SER A 251 -14.14 14.75 -11.12
CA SER A 251 -13.94 15.95 -10.29
C SER A 251 -15.18 16.34 -9.49
N LEU A 252 -16.38 16.22 -10.06
CA LEU A 252 -17.64 16.45 -9.34
C LEU A 252 -17.81 15.46 -8.19
N ILE A 253 -17.64 14.16 -8.43
CA ILE A 253 -17.76 13.12 -7.40
C ILE A 253 -16.80 13.42 -6.23
N ARG A 254 -15.54 13.76 -6.53
CA ARG A 254 -14.56 14.16 -5.50
C ARG A 254 -14.99 15.42 -4.74
N TRP A 255 -15.42 16.45 -5.47
CA TRP A 255 -15.79 17.74 -4.86
C TRP A 255 -16.96 17.61 -3.89
N PHE A 256 -17.99 16.86 -4.27
CA PHE A 256 -19.13 16.56 -3.39
C PHE A 256 -18.78 15.63 -2.23
N ALA A 257 -17.90 14.64 -2.44
CA ALA A 257 -17.41 13.79 -1.35
C ALA A 257 -16.69 14.62 -0.27
N ILE A 258 -15.86 15.58 -0.66
CA ILE A 258 -15.18 16.50 0.26
C ILE A 258 -16.19 17.39 0.98
N ALA A 259 -17.17 17.93 0.24
CA ALA A 259 -18.21 18.77 0.80
C ALA A 259 -19.03 18.03 1.85
N ARG A 260 -19.39 16.75 1.61
CA ARG A 260 -20.09 15.89 2.56
C ARG A 260 -19.29 15.66 3.84
N ILE A 261 -17.97 15.43 3.72
CA ILE A 261 -17.09 15.25 4.89
C ILE A 261 -17.01 16.54 5.71
N LYS A 262 -17.04 17.72 5.06
CA LYS A 262 -16.86 19.03 5.73
C LYS A 262 -18.17 19.72 6.14
N SER A 263 -19.31 19.39 5.54
CA SER A 263 -20.61 20.02 5.84
C SER A 263 -21.13 19.68 7.23
N LEU A 264 -20.48 18.74 7.91
CA LEU A 264 -20.87 18.25 9.22
C LEU A 264 -20.58 19.25 10.36
N ASN A 265 -19.69 20.24 10.15
CA ASN A 265 -19.50 21.37 11.08
C ASN A 265 -18.70 22.55 10.48
N ARG A 266 -18.71 23.70 11.18
CA ARG A 266 -18.18 24.99 10.68
C ARG A 266 -16.68 24.96 10.44
N SER A 267 -16.26 24.98 9.16
CA SER A 267 -14.86 25.10 8.77
C SER A 267 -14.21 26.36 9.35
N THR A 268 -13.13 26.21 10.11
CA THR A 268 -12.32 27.36 10.54
C THR A 268 -11.45 27.85 9.37
N PHE A 269 -11.49 29.15 9.10
CA PHE A 269 -10.72 29.81 8.03
C PHE A 269 -9.22 29.97 8.36
N LYS A 270 -8.74 29.35 9.44
CA LYS A 270 -7.34 29.45 9.85
C LYS A 270 -6.45 28.70 8.86
N VAL A 271 -5.38 29.34 8.43
CA VAL A 271 -4.35 28.68 7.60
C VAL A 271 -3.51 27.80 8.52
N GLU A 272 -3.49 26.50 8.24
CA GLU A 272 -2.75 25.51 9.02
C GLU A 272 -1.24 25.70 8.85
N LYS A 273 -0.45 25.40 9.90
CA LYS A 273 1.01 25.64 9.89
C LYS A 273 1.71 24.79 8.82
N ARG A 274 1.20 23.58 8.58
CA ARG A 274 1.69 22.61 7.57
C ARG A 274 1.85 23.20 6.17
N TRP A 275 1.01 24.17 5.79
CA TRP A 275 1.07 24.76 4.45
C TRP A 275 2.30 25.67 4.27
N LEU A 276 2.84 26.18 5.36
CA LEU A 276 3.87 27.21 5.37
C LEU A 276 5.21 26.70 5.90
N GLU A 277 5.21 25.59 6.63
CA GLU A 277 6.38 25.04 7.35
C GLU A 277 7.59 24.92 6.43
N ARG A 278 7.49 24.18 5.32
CA ARG A 278 8.62 24.00 4.40
C ARG A 278 9.14 25.31 3.79
N LEU A 279 8.23 26.22 3.43
CA LEU A 279 8.60 27.52 2.87
C LEU A 279 9.29 28.40 3.91
N LYS A 280 8.92 28.28 5.18
CA LYS A 280 9.60 28.93 6.31
C LYS A 280 10.96 28.30 6.56
N ASP A 281 11.05 26.97 6.58
CA ASP A 281 12.31 26.25 6.74
C ASP A 281 13.32 26.62 5.65
N TRP A 282 12.88 26.74 4.40
CA TRP A 282 13.72 27.20 3.29
C TRP A 282 14.12 28.67 3.40
N LYS A 283 13.29 29.50 4.04
CA LYS A 283 13.58 30.91 4.26
C LYS A 283 14.59 31.10 5.39
N ASP A 284 14.49 30.28 6.42
CA ASP A 284 15.35 30.32 7.59
C ASP A 284 16.67 29.56 7.36
N SER A 285 16.70 28.63 6.40
CA SER A 285 17.91 27.89 6.01
C SER A 285 18.90 28.80 5.24
N PRO A 286 20.16 28.89 5.68
CA PRO A 286 21.19 29.61 4.94
C PRO A 286 21.51 28.82 3.66
N PHE A 287 20.96 29.27 2.53
CA PHE A 287 21.31 28.72 1.22
C PHE A 287 22.81 28.97 1.00
N ALA A 288 23.61 27.91 1.09
CA ALA A 288 25.06 27.97 0.97
C ALA A 288 25.49 27.34 -0.36
N PRO A 289 25.22 27.99 -1.52
CA PRO A 289 25.99 27.66 -2.70
C PRO A 289 27.46 27.95 -2.37
N GLN A 290 28.39 27.15 -2.90
CA GLN A 290 29.84 27.29 -2.68
C GLN A 290 30.42 28.57 -3.33
N ILE A 291 29.76 29.71 -3.13
CA ILE A 291 30.11 31.01 -3.69
C ILE A 291 31.12 31.63 -2.74
N LYS A 292 32.37 31.74 -3.20
CA LYS A 292 33.48 32.33 -2.44
C LYS A 292 33.31 33.83 -2.18
N ASN A 293 32.45 34.53 -2.93
CA ASN A 293 32.28 35.99 -2.82
C ASN A 293 31.20 36.40 -1.79
N PRO A 294 31.55 37.15 -0.73
CA PRO A 294 30.62 37.52 0.35
C PRO A 294 29.52 38.51 -0.08
N LYS A 295 29.78 39.39 -1.06
CA LYS A 295 28.75 40.34 -1.56
C LYS A 295 27.68 39.61 -2.38
N CYS A 296 28.11 38.65 -3.21
CA CYS A 296 27.18 37.82 -3.98
C CYS A 296 26.34 36.94 -3.06
N ARG A 297 26.93 36.37 -2.00
CA ARG A 297 26.20 35.60 -0.99
C ARG A 297 25.10 36.42 -0.31
N LYS A 298 25.39 37.68 0.06
CA LYS A 298 24.39 38.60 0.64
C LYS A 298 23.24 38.90 -0.32
N LEU A 299 23.54 39.16 -1.60
CA LEU A 299 22.52 39.41 -2.62
C LEU A 299 21.65 38.17 -2.88
N VAL A 300 22.25 36.98 -3.00
CA VAL A 300 21.51 35.71 -3.17
C VAL A 300 20.56 35.49 -1.99
N GLN A 301 21.01 35.72 -0.76
CA GLN A 301 20.18 35.56 0.43
C GLN A 301 19.05 36.61 0.49
N GLN A 302 19.29 37.85 0.06
CA GLN A 302 18.25 38.88 -0.04
C GLN A 302 17.18 38.52 -1.09
N VAL A 303 17.60 38.07 -2.27
CA VAL A 303 16.71 37.64 -3.35
C VAL A 303 15.90 36.40 -2.92
N GLN A 304 16.55 35.42 -2.29
CA GLN A 304 15.88 34.24 -1.73
C GLN A 304 14.80 34.63 -0.73
N ASN A 305 15.13 35.49 0.25
CA ASN A 305 14.18 35.94 1.25
C ASN A 305 12.98 36.68 0.65
N PHE A 306 13.22 37.47 -0.40
CA PHE A 306 12.17 38.15 -1.14
C PHE A 306 11.28 37.15 -1.90
N ILE A 307 11.86 36.20 -2.64
CA ILE A 307 11.13 35.17 -3.38
C ILE A 307 10.28 34.32 -2.42
N LEU A 308 10.91 33.73 -1.40
CA LEU A 308 10.21 32.87 -0.43
C LEU A 308 9.16 33.65 0.37
N GLY A 309 9.43 34.92 0.70
CA GLY A 309 8.45 35.80 1.32
C GLY A 309 7.19 35.99 0.48
N ASN A 310 7.34 36.18 -0.83
CA ASN A 310 6.21 36.26 -1.76
C ASN A 310 5.53 34.89 -1.96
N CYS A 311 6.28 33.79 -2.07
CA CYS A 311 5.73 32.44 -2.13
C CYS A 311 4.84 32.12 -0.93
N ILE A 312 5.25 32.51 0.28
CA ILE A 312 4.43 32.34 1.50
C ILE A 312 3.11 33.11 1.38
N ARG A 313 3.14 34.37 0.90
CA ARG A 313 1.92 35.17 0.70
C ARG A 313 0.99 34.53 -0.33
N VAL A 314 1.53 34.04 -1.44
CA VAL A 314 0.77 33.36 -2.49
C VAL A 314 0.17 32.05 -1.98
N GLN A 315 0.92 31.23 -1.24
CA GLN A 315 0.41 30.01 -0.60
C GLN A 315 -0.77 30.31 0.34
N ILE A 316 -0.65 31.34 1.18
CA ILE A 316 -1.73 31.78 2.09
C ILE A 316 -2.97 32.15 1.27
N LEU A 317 -2.82 32.97 0.23
CA LEU A 317 -3.92 33.39 -0.63
C LEU A 317 -4.59 32.18 -1.30
N ILE A 318 -3.80 31.25 -1.86
CA ILE A 318 -4.30 30.03 -2.49
C ILE A 318 -5.13 29.21 -1.51
N VAL A 319 -4.64 28.99 -0.29
CA VAL A 319 -5.35 28.18 0.73
C VAL A 319 -6.66 28.86 1.13
N VAL A 320 -6.65 30.18 1.35
CA VAL A 320 -7.87 30.93 1.72
C VAL A 320 -8.91 30.89 0.61
N VAL A 321 -8.52 31.19 -0.63
CA VAL A 321 -9.43 31.13 -1.80
C VAL A 321 -9.94 29.71 -2.00
N SER A 322 -9.09 28.70 -1.85
CA SER A 322 -9.49 27.30 -1.99
C SER A 322 -10.51 26.87 -0.93
N LYS A 323 -10.36 27.35 0.32
CA LYS A 323 -11.35 27.12 1.38
C LYS A 323 -12.69 27.81 1.07
N LEU A 324 -12.69 29.01 0.48
CA LEU A 324 -13.91 29.68 0.03
C LEU A 324 -14.63 28.88 -1.07
N VAL A 325 -13.90 28.36 -2.05
CA VAL A 325 -14.46 27.52 -3.12
C VAL A 325 -15.08 26.23 -2.57
N GLN A 326 -14.57 25.69 -1.46
CA GLN A 326 -15.15 24.53 -0.79
C GLN A 326 -16.53 24.79 -0.15
N LEU A 327 -16.89 26.04 0.13
CA LEU A 327 -18.20 26.35 0.70
C LEU A 327 -19.33 26.23 -0.32
N PHE A 328 -19.03 26.45 -1.61
CA PHE A 328 -20.02 26.36 -2.68
C PHE A 328 -20.79 25.03 -2.72
N PRO A 329 -20.15 23.85 -2.75
CA PRO A 329 -20.87 22.58 -2.75
C PRO A 329 -21.58 22.30 -1.43
N ILE A 330 -21.09 22.83 -0.30
CA ILE A 330 -21.76 22.71 1.02
C ILE A 330 -23.07 23.49 1.01
N ILE A 331 -23.03 24.74 0.51
CA ILE A 331 -24.22 25.57 0.32
C ILE A 331 -25.19 24.88 -0.65
N LEU A 332 -24.69 24.34 -1.76
CA LEU A 332 -25.52 23.63 -2.73
C LEU A 332 -26.18 22.38 -2.12
N LEU A 333 -25.45 21.57 -1.35
CA LEU A 333 -25.99 20.41 -0.62
C LEU A 333 -27.02 20.84 0.43
N SER A 334 -26.78 21.95 1.13
CA SER A 334 -27.72 22.50 2.11
C SER A 334 -29.01 23.01 1.45
N LEU A 335 -28.90 23.71 0.31
CA LEU A 335 -30.04 24.15 -0.49
C LEU A 335 -30.83 22.96 -1.03
N LEU A 336 -30.16 21.96 -1.60
CA LEU A 336 -30.79 20.72 -2.05
C LEU A 336 -31.50 20.02 -0.89
N ARG A 337 -30.86 19.89 0.28
CA ARG A 337 -31.50 19.33 1.48
C ARG A 337 -32.72 20.14 1.88
N SER A 338 -32.64 21.47 1.91
CA SER A 338 -33.79 22.34 2.23
C SER A 338 -34.94 22.20 1.22
N CYS A 339 -34.63 22.04 -0.07
CA CYS A 339 -35.63 21.86 -1.13
C CYS A 339 -36.25 20.45 -1.14
N PHE A 340 -35.49 19.40 -0.82
CA PHE A 340 -35.98 18.01 -0.78
C PHE A 340 -36.62 17.63 0.58
N CYS A 341 -36.24 18.29 1.68
CA CYS A 341 -36.81 18.09 3.02
C CYS A 341 -38.23 18.65 3.21
N SER A 342 -38.87 19.22 2.18
CA SER A 342 -40.33 19.46 2.23
C SER A 342 -41.15 18.19 2.03
N SER A 343 -40.52 17.06 1.68
CA SER A 343 -41.18 15.75 1.59
C SER A 343 -40.90 14.92 2.85
N SER A 344 -41.96 14.45 3.51
CA SER A 344 -41.95 13.79 4.83
C SER A 344 -41.12 12.50 4.93
N TRP A 345 -40.60 11.99 3.80
CA TRP A 345 -39.92 10.69 3.73
C TRP A 345 -38.47 10.71 4.26
N CYS A 346 -37.81 11.88 4.27
CA CYS A 346 -36.38 11.98 4.63
C CYS A 346 -36.10 12.03 6.15
N ASN A 347 -37.09 12.36 6.99
CA ASN A 347 -36.87 12.53 8.43
C ASN A 347 -36.58 11.21 9.18
N ASN A 348 -37.06 10.07 8.65
CA ASN A 348 -36.87 8.77 9.31
C ASN A 348 -35.50 8.12 9.03
N ILE A 349 -34.84 8.48 7.92
CA ILE A 349 -33.52 7.94 7.54
C ILE A 349 -32.40 8.65 8.32
N ILE A 350 -32.58 9.93 8.64
CA ILE A 350 -31.53 10.75 9.29
C ILE A 350 -31.52 10.54 10.82
N ASN A 351 -32.68 10.33 11.45
CA ASN A 351 -32.78 10.15 12.90
C ASN A 351 -32.38 8.73 13.38
N SER A 352 -32.35 7.74 12.48
CA SER A 352 -31.90 6.39 12.81
C SER A 352 -30.37 6.24 12.77
N GLU A 353 -29.67 7.11 12.02
CA GLU A 353 -28.20 7.14 11.93
C GLU A 353 -27.55 7.84 13.14
N SER A 354 -28.23 8.82 13.76
CA SER A 354 -27.65 9.66 14.81
C SER A 354 -27.58 9.03 16.20
N GLN A 355 -28.54 8.15 16.56
CA GLN A 355 -28.62 7.59 17.93
C GLN A 355 -27.72 6.38 18.17
N SER A 356 -27.20 5.72 17.12
CA SER A 356 -26.26 4.59 17.25
C SER A 356 -24.78 5.01 17.19
N ALA A 357 -24.50 6.26 16.77
CA ALA A 357 -23.15 6.75 16.50
C ALA A 357 -22.43 7.35 17.73
N GLU A 358 -23.15 7.83 18.75
CA GLU A 358 -22.55 8.61 19.85
C GLU A 358 -21.58 7.80 20.73
N ASN A 359 -21.89 6.54 21.08
CA ASN A 359 -20.99 5.72 21.91
C ASN A 359 -19.88 4.99 21.12
N LEU A 360 -20.02 4.85 19.79
CA LEU A 360 -19.03 4.20 18.91
C LEU A 360 -17.96 5.16 18.40
N ASN A 361 -18.25 6.46 18.40
CA ASN A 361 -17.40 7.50 17.80
C ASN A 361 -16.12 7.79 18.62
N GLU A 362 -16.15 7.62 19.94
CA GLU A 362 -15.02 8.03 20.80
C GLU A 362 -13.82 7.08 20.69
N GLU A 363 -14.05 5.77 20.58
CA GLU A 363 -13.00 4.77 20.40
C GLU A 363 -12.37 4.82 18.99
N ILE A 364 -13.18 5.04 17.96
CA ILE A 364 -12.72 5.19 16.57
C ILE A 364 -11.94 6.50 16.39
N SER A 365 -12.37 7.60 17.01
CA SER A 365 -11.72 8.91 16.92
C SER A 365 -10.23 8.88 17.29
N ARG A 366 -9.85 8.02 18.25
CA ARG A 366 -8.47 7.91 18.71
C ARG A 366 -7.53 7.40 17.62
N TYR A 367 -8.01 6.56 16.71
CA TYR A 367 -7.20 5.93 15.64
C TYR A 367 -7.30 6.64 14.30
N VAL A 368 -8.05 7.74 14.21
CA VAL A 368 -8.14 8.54 12.99
C VAL A 368 -6.97 9.52 12.89
N LEU A 369 -6.25 9.50 11.76
CA LEU A 369 -5.15 10.43 11.49
C LEU A 369 -5.68 11.78 10.99
N HIS A 370 -6.11 12.61 11.93
CA HIS A 370 -6.53 13.99 11.66
C HIS A 370 -5.37 14.87 11.18
N LEU A 371 -5.62 15.81 10.27
CA LEU A 371 -4.72 16.95 10.06
C LEU A 371 -5.16 18.11 10.97
N GLU A 372 -4.26 19.09 11.16
CA GLU A 372 -4.59 20.33 11.88
C GLU A 372 -5.87 20.94 11.28
N GLY A 373 -6.90 21.18 12.10
CA GLY A 373 -8.19 21.74 11.68
C GLY A 373 -9.23 20.74 11.16
N GLU A 374 -9.06 19.43 11.37
CA GLU A 374 -9.97 18.39 10.88
C GLU A 374 -10.36 17.39 11.98
N GLU A 375 -11.05 17.82 13.03
CA GLU A 375 -11.36 16.98 14.22
C GLU A 375 -12.42 15.88 13.97
N GLU A 376 -13.11 15.86 12.82
CA GLU A 376 -14.43 15.21 12.69
C GLU A 376 -14.54 14.17 11.56
N LEU A 377 -13.43 13.56 11.14
CA LEU A 377 -13.41 12.53 10.09
C LEU A 377 -14.10 11.20 10.50
N THR A 378 -14.68 11.12 11.70
CA THR A 378 -15.11 9.90 12.40
C THR A 378 -16.40 9.26 11.88
N GLU A 379 -17.45 10.04 11.59
CA GLU A 379 -18.77 9.49 11.21
C GLU A 379 -18.76 8.77 9.84
N VAL A 380 -17.99 9.28 8.87
CA VAL A 380 -17.90 8.68 7.52
C VAL A 380 -17.14 7.33 7.54
N LEU A 381 -16.37 7.07 8.60
CA LEU A 381 -15.53 5.87 8.73
C LEU A 381 -16.22 4.71 9.48
N ALA A 382 -17.32 4.97 10.20
CA ALA A 382 -18.08 3.92 10.88
C ALA A 382 -18.57 2.82 9.91
N ASN A 383 -18.98 3.23 8.70
CA ASN A 383 -19.43 2.33 7.63
C ASN A 383 -18.30 1.47 7.02
N LYS A 384 -17.03 1.79 7.31
CA LYS A 384 -15.86 1.04 6.81
C LYS A 384 -15.36 -0.04 7.78
N ARG A 385 -15.89 -0.09 9.01
CA ARG A 385 -15.63 -1.20 9.94
C ARG A 385 -16.15 -2.54 9.39
N ASP A 386 -17.23 -2.48 8.61
CA ASP A 386 -17.80 -3.65 7.94
C ASP A 386 -16.89 -4.19 6.84
N ASP A 387 -16.11 -3.32 6.17
CA ASP A 387 -15.15 -3.74 5.14
C ASP A 387 -14.05 -4.65 5.72
N THR A 388 -13.55 -4.34 6.92
CA THR A 388 -12.58 -5.19 7.62
C THR A 388 -13.19 -6.55 7.94
N THR A 389 -14.42 -6.58 8.46
CA THR A 389 -15.13 -7.83 8.80
C THR A 389 -15.33 -8.71 7.55
N TRP A 390 -15.74 -8.09 6.44
CA TRP A 390 -15.87 -8.75 5.15
C TRP A 390 -14.54 -9.32 4.64
N MET A 391 -13.43 -8.59 4.76
CA MET A 391 -12.11 -9.06 4.33
C MET A 391 -11.63 -10.27 5.15
N ILE A 392 -11.90 -10.28 6.46
CA ILE A 392 -11.61 -11.44 7.32
C ILE A 392 -12.42 -12.66 6.86
N GLU A 393 -13.70 -12.47 6.52
CA GLU A 393 -14.56 -13.54 6.02
C GLU A 393 -14.03 -14.17 4.72
N ILE A 394 -13.49 -13.35 3.80
CA ILE A 394 -12.84 -13.85 2.60
C ILE A 394 -11.63 -14.73 2.96
N GLY A 395 -10.79 -14.26 3.88
CA GLY A 395 -9.63 -15.01 4.37
C GLY A 395 -10.04 -16.34 5.01
N ARG A 396 -11.12 -16.36 5.79
CA ARG A 396 -11.64 -17.57 6.44
C ARG A 396 -12.05 -18.65 5.43
N LYS A 397 -12.53 -18.26 4.25
CA LYS A 397 -12.84 -19.21 3.17
C LYS A 397 -11.61 -19.86 2.55
N GLN A 398 -10.42 -19.33 2.79
CA GLN A 398 -9.13 -19.78 2.23
C GLN A 398 -8.21 -20.40 3.29
N GLN A 399 -8.77 -20.90 4.39
CA GLN A 399 -8.01 -21.55 5.46
C GLN A 399 -7.21 -22.78 4.97
N PRO A 400 -5.98 -22.98 5.48
CA PRO A 400 -5.12 -24.09 5.10
C PRO A 400 -5.52 -25.39 5.81
N LYS A 401 -6.49 -26.10 5.24
CA LYS A 401 -7.09 -27.29 5.85
C LYS A 401 -6.09 -28.42 6.13
N HIS A 402 -5.15 -28.65 5.20
CA HIS A 402 -4.19 -29.75 5.35
C HIS A 402 -3.11 -29.39 6.38
N LEU A 403 -2.72 -28.12 6.46
CA LEU A 403 -1.82 -27.64 7.51
C LEU A 403 -2.46 -27.78 8.89
N ILE A 404 -3.74 -27.40 9.02
CA ILE A 404 -4.48 -27.50 10.29
C ILE A 404 -4.58 -28.97 10.72
N GLU A 405 -4.89 -29.89 9.81
CA GLU A 405 -4.92 -31.34 10.09
C GLU A 405 -3.55 -31.87 10.55
N LEU A 406 -2.45 -31.34 10.00
CA LEU A 406 -1.10 -31.71 10.43
C LEU A 406 -0.80 -31.20 11.85
N LEU A 407 -1.16 -29.95 12.15
CA LEU A 407 -0.94 -29.33 13.47
C LEU A 407 -1.78 -30.00 14.58
N GLN A 408 -2.99 -30.48 14.27
CA GLN A 408 -3.85 -31.21 15.21
C GLN A 408 -3.27 -32.57 15.63
N LYS A 409 -2.35 -33.14 14.86
CA LYS A 409 -1.71 -34.43 15.16
C LYS A 409 -0.59 -34.30 16.21
N MET A 410 -0.33 -33.10 16.72
CA MET A 410 0.68 -32.88 17.76
C MET A 410 0.17 -33.35 19.13
N PRO A 411 0.88 -34.28 19.81
CA PRO A 411 0.41 -34.90 21.05
C PRO A 411 0.60 -34.02 22.30
N ASP A 412 1.55 -33.08 22.29
CA ASP A 412 1.80 -32.02 23.28
C ASP A 412 3.04 -31.25 22.82
N PHE A 413 3.17 -29.94 23.11
CA PHE A 413 4.36 -29.15 22.76
C PHE A 413 5.65 -29.60 23.49
N ARG A 414 5.61 -30.65 24.31
CA ARG A 414 6.79 -31.33 24.89
C ARG A 414 7.70 -31.99 23.85
N GLY A 415 7.24 -32.14 22.61
CA GLY A 415 8.11 -32.42 21.48
C GLY A 415 9.10 -31.29 21.18
N VAL A 416 9.03 -30.14 21.87
CA VAL A 416 10.01 -29.05 21.86
C VAL A 416 10.95 -29.12 23.07
N ASP A 417 10.52 -29.68 24.22
CA ASP A 417 11.40 -29.87 25.40
C ASP A 417 12.57 -30.84 25.12
N GLN A 418 12.43 -31.77 24.16
CA GLN A 418 13.56 -32.60 23.68
C GLN A 418 14.58 -31.82 22.83
N PHE A 419 14.25 -30.59 22.43
CA PHE A 419 15.04 -29.71 21.57
C PHE A 419 15.30 -28.32 22.19
N ASP A 420 14.82 -28.07 23.42
CA ASP A 420 14.98 -26.81 24.15
C ASP A 420 16.38 -26.62 24.75
N ASN A 421 17.20 -27.68 24.81
CA ASN A 421 18.62 -27.54 25.10
C ASN A 421 19.42 -27.47 23.80
N ILE A 422 19.56 -26.24 23.29
CA ILE A 422 20.60 -25.84 22.33
C ILE A 422 20.39 -26.43 20.92
N GLN A 423 19.73 -25.70 20.01
CA GLN A 423 20.17 -25.54 18.59
C GLN A 423 19.19 -24.83 17.63
N PHE A 424 17.88 -24.74 17.89
CA PHE A 424 16.98 -24.14 16.89
C PHE A 424 16.94 -22.60 16.88
N GLN A 425 17.35 -21.96 17.98
CA GLN A 425 17.40 -20.50 18.10
C GLN A 425 18.73 -19.91 17.57
N GLU A 426 19.75 -20.76 17.37
CA GLU A 426 21.10 -20.40 16.91
C GLU A 426 21.56 -21.14 15.63
N LEU A 427 20.66 -21.79 14.87
CA LEU A 427 21.07 -22.40 13.60
C LEU A 427 21.08 -21.37 12.46
N PRO A 428 22.15 -21.28 11.64
CA PRO A 428 22.25 -20.32 10.53
C PRO A 428 21.15 -20.43 9.46
N ASN A 429 20.41 -21.56 9.41
CA ASN A 429 19.47 -21.92 8.34
C ASN A 429 18.01 -21.61 8.77
N GLY A 430 17.20 -20.94 7.94
CA GLY A 430 15.82 -20.56 8.31
C GLY A 430 14.87 -21.75 8.55
N TRP A 431 13.74 -21.53 9.24
CA TRP A 431 12.71 -22.56 9.50
C TRP A 431 12.24 -23.28 8.24
N LYS A 432 12.13 -22.53 7.12
CA LYS A 432 11.72 -23.08 5.82
C LYS A 432 12.68 -24.18 5.34
N MET A 433 13.99 -24.00 5.53
CA MET A 433 15.00 -24.99 5.11
C MET A 433 14.86 -26.30 5.91
N HIS A 434 14.60 -26.20 7.21
CA HIS A 434 14.40 -27.36 8.09
C HIS A 434 13.15 -28.14 7.71
N ILE A 435 12.04 -27.44 7.45
CA ILE A 435 10.78 -28.07 6.99
C ILE A 435 11.01 -28.81 5.67
N VAL A 436 11.69 -28.20 4.70
CA VAL A 436 11.99 -28.83 3.41
C VAL A 436 12.89 -30.06 3.59
N THR A 437 13.88 -29.98 4.47
CA THR A 437 14.80 -31.08 4.77
C THR A 437 14.08 -32.26 5.40
N LEU A 438 13.29 -32.04 6.46
CA LEU A 438 12.49 -33.08 7.11
C LEU A 438 11.47 -33.68 6.14
N THR A 439 10.83 -32.86 5.30
CA THR A 439 9.88 -33.35 4.29
C THR A 439 10.60 -34.21 3.24
N THR A 440 11.82 -33.86 2.87
CA THR A 440 12.66 -34.68 1.96
C THR A 440 12.89 -36.06 2.59
N ILE A 441 13.34 -36.11 3.84
CA ILE A 441 13.55 -37.36 4.59
C ILE A 441 12.24 -38.17 4.65
N ALA A 442 11.13 -37.55 5.03
CA ALA A 442 9.82 -38.21 5.13
C ALA A 442 9.37 -38.83 3.79
N THR A 443 9.60 -38.14 2.67
CA THR A 443 9.21 -38.62 1.33
C THR A 443 10.08 -39.76 0.80
N THR A 444 11.26 -39.98 1.37
CA THR A 444 12.18 -41.07 1.03
C THR A 444 11.97 -42.35 1.84
N ILE A 445 11.16 -42.33 2.90
CA ILE A 445 10.94 -43.51 3.74
C ILE A 445 10.27 -44.61 2.91
N PRO A 446 10.81 -45.86 2.90
CA PRO A 446 10.29 -46.94 2.08
C PRO A 446 8.97 -47.47 2.64
N ASN A 447 8.16 -48.08 1.77
CA ASN A 447 6.90 -48.75 2.12
C ASN A 447 5.83 -47.87 2.81
N ILE A 448 5.84 -46.56 2.56
CA ILE A 448 4.78 -45.64 3.00
C ILE A 448 3.70 -45.52 1.94
N ASP A 449 2.43 -45.46 2.35
CA ASP A 449 1.31 -45.19 1.46
C ASP A 449 1.51 -43.84 0.74
N HIS A 450 1.44 -43.87 -0.59
CA HIS A 450 1.53 -42.67 -1.42
C HIS A 450 0.53 -41.58 -1.00
N LYS A 451 -0.64 -41.96 -0.48
CA LYS A 451 -1.63 -41.00 0.01
C LYS A 451 -1.14 -40.26 1.25
N MET A 452 -0.44 -40.92 2.17
CA MET A 452 0.13 -40.28 3.36
C MET A 452 1.22 -39.27 2.98
N VAL A 453 2.14 -39.66 2.09
CA VAL A 453 3.19 -38.77 1.59
C VAL A 453 2.60 -37.57 0.85
N TYR A 454 1.60 -37.79 0.00
CA TYR A 454 0.92 -36.73 -0.74
C TYR A 454 0.22 -35.74 0.19
N ASN A 455 -0.49 -36.22 1.21
CA ASN A 455 -1.15 -35.36 2.20
C ASN A 455 -0.12 -34.52 2.98
N LEU A 456 1.01 -35.10 3.40
CA LEU A 456 2.07 -34.34 4.06
C LEU A 456 2.62 -33.22 3.17
N LEU A 457 2.82 -33.49 1.88
CA LEU A 457 3.30 -32.48 0.94
C LEU A 457 2.29 -31.36 0.70
N LEU A 458 0.99 -31.65 0.71
CA LEU A 458 -0.05 -30.62 0.66
C LEU A 458 -0.01 -29.75 1.92
N SER A 459 0.06 -30.35 3.12
CA SER A 459 0.18 -29.63 4.38
C SER A 459 1.42 -28.73 4.40
N VAL A 460 2.57 -29.25 3.97
CA VAL A 460 3.82 -28.50 3.91
C VAL A 460 3.75 -27.38 2.87
N SER A 461 3.14 -27.63 1.70
CA SER A 461 2.93 -26.62 0.66
C SER A 461 2.07 -25.45 1.16
N GLU A 462 1.02 -25.73 1.92
CA GLU A 462 0.19 -24.70 2.56
C GLU A 462 0.98 -23.94 3.63
N GLY A 463 1.70 -24.66 4.50
CA GLY A 463 2.48 -24.09 5.60
C GLY A 463 3.64 -23.19 5.18
N ILE A 464 4.40 -23.57 4.14
CA ILE A 464 5.58 -22.82 3.68
C ILE A 464 5.25 -21.38 3.29
N LYS A 465 4.01 -21.10 2.81
CA LYS A 465 3.54 -19.74 2.51
C LYS A 465 3.62 -18.84 3.76
N TYR A 466 3.16 -19.34 4.91
CA TYR A 466 3.15 -18.60 6.17
C TYR A 466 4.54 -18.47 6.78
N VAL A 467 5.35 -19.53 6.71
CA VAL A 467 6.75 -19.50 7.17
C VAL A 467 7.54 -18.47 6.39
N SER A 468 7.38 -18.42 5.06
CA SER A 468 8.06 -17.43 4.21
C SER A 468 7.65 -16.00 4.61
N PHE A 469 6.37 -15.75 4.88
CA PHE A 469 5.89 -14.46 5.38
C PHE A 469 6.54 -14.06 6.71
N ILE A 470 6.62 -14.99 7.67
CA ILE A 470 7.23 -14.74 8.98
C ILE A 470 8.73 -14.44 8.83
N GLU A 471 9.45 -15.26 8.08
CA GLU A 471 10.88 -15.04 7.82
C GLU A 471 11.14 -13.71 7.09
N ASP A 472 10.23 -13.26 6.22
CA ASP A 472 10.32 -11.96 5.54
C ASP A 472 10.14 -10.78 6.48
N VAL A 473 9.30 -10.91 7.51
CA VAL A 473 9.03 -9.83 8.47
C VAL A 473 10.06 -9.81 9.61
N LEU A 474 10.47 -10.98 10.08
CA LEU A 474 11.38 -11.08 11.22
C LEU A 474 12.84 -10.88 10.83
N ILE A 475 13.26 -11.30 9.62
CA ILE A 475 14.67 -11.51 9.30
C ILE A 475 15.16 -10.67 8.10
N ALA A 476 14.47 -9.56 7.81
CA ALA A 476 14.68 -8.71 6.62
C ALA A 476 16.10 -8.06 6.49
N THR A 477 16.93 -8.09 7.53
CA THR A 477 18.21 -7.35 7.59
C THR A 477 19.47 -8.20 7.38
N ASN A 478 19.38 -9.53 7.19
CA ASN A 478 20.56 -10.41 7.10
C ASN A 478 20.80 -10.95 5.67
N VAL A 479 21.85 -10.45 5.01
CA VAL A 479 22.27 -10.83 3.63
C VAL A 479 22.58 -12.34 3.49
N ASN A 480 23.09 -12.99 4.54
CA ASN A 480 23.35 -14.44 4.49
C ASN A 480 22.05 -15.24 4.47
N LEU A 481 20.96 -14.69 5.00
CA LEU A 481 19.68 -15.38 5.12
C LEU A 481 18.84 -15.33 3.83
N GLU A 482 19.02 -14.29 3.00
CA GLU A 482 18.38 -14.25 1.67
C GLU A 482 18.86 -15.42 0.80
N LYS A 483 20.14 -15.80 0.93
CA LYS A 483 20.68 -16.99 0.27
C LYS A 483 20.08 -18.28 0.81
N ASN A 484 19.84 -18.37 2.10
CA ASN A 484 19.22 -19.53 2.74
C ASN A 484 17.76 -19.70 2.30
N LYS A 485 17.01 -18.60 2.19
CA LYS A 485 15.66 -18.61 1.63
C LYS A 485 15.63 -19.13 0.20
N ARG A 486 16.51 -18.60 -0.66
CA ARG A 486 16.65 -19.07 -2.05
C ARG A 486 17.04 -20.54 -2.12
N ALA A 487 17.92 -21.00 -1.23
CA ALA A 487 18.30 -22.42 -1.16
C ALA A 487 17.10 -23.30 -0.79
N ALA A 488 16.31 -22.89 0.21
CA ALA A 488 15.10 -23.59 0.61
C ALA A 488 14.03 -23.60 -0.51
N ASP A 489 13.87 -22.50 -1.25
CA ASP A 489 12.96 -22.41 -2.41
C ASP A 489 13.34 -23.36 -3.54
N VAL A 490 14.65 -23.44 -3.87
CA VAL A 490 15.17 -24.37 -4.87
C VAL A 490 14.96 -25.82 -4.42
N ALA A 491 15.36 -26.14 -3.17
CA ALA A 491 15.20 -27.48 -2.62
C ALA A 491 13.73 -27.90 -2.53
N TRP A 492 12.82 -27.00 -2.13
CA TRP A 492 11.39 -27.26 -2.12
C TRP A 492 10.83 -27.53 -3.51
N SER A 493 11.25 -26.74 -4.51
CA SER A 493 10.81 -26.90 -5.90
C SER A 493 11.29 -28.23 -6.50
N GLU A 494 12.53 -28.63 -6.23
CA GLU A 494 13.09 -29.93 -6.64
C GLU A 494 12.33 -31.10 -6.00
N LEU A 495 12.03 -31.00 -4.69
CA LEU A 495 11.30 -32.01 -3.95
C LEU A 495 9.84 -32.15 -4.42
N TYR A 496 9.14 -31.02 -4.54
CA TYR A 496 7.70 -31.00 -4.81
C TYR A 496 7.39 -31.41 -6.25
N LEU A 497 8.16 -30.92 -7.23
CA LEU A 497 7.91 -31.18 -8.66
C LEU A 497 8.58 -32.46 -9.17
N TYR A 498 9.82 -32.72 -8.76
CA TYR A 498 10.63 -33.77 -9.36
C TYR A 498 10.93 -34.95 -8.43
N ARG A 499 10.54 -34.87 -7.14
CA ARG A 499 10.94 -35.84 -6.10
C ARG A 499 12.46 -36.01 -6.06
N ARG A 500 13.17 -34.89 -6.09
CA ARG A 500 14.63 -34.84 -6.07
C ARG A 500 15.16 -33.96 -4.95
N TRP A 501 16.40 -34.21 -4.56
CA TRP A 501 17.18 -33.36 -3.68
C TRP A 501 18.65 -33.39 -4.12
N LEU A 502 19.23 -32.23 -4.45
CA LEU A 502 20.62 -32.12 -4.92
C LEU A 502 20.95 -33.09 -6.07
N ASP A 503 20.05 -33.12 -7.07
CA ASP A 503 20.11 -34.01 -8.24
C ASP A 503 19.93 -35.51 -7.94
N GLN A 504 19.73 -35.90 -6.67
CA GLN A 504 19.44 -37.28 -6.27
C GLN A 504 17.95 -37.60 -6.44
N ASP A 505 17.66 -38.75 -7.01
CA ASP A 505 16.30 -39.26 -7.18
C ASP A 505 15.84 -39.99 -5.91
N LEU A 506 14.89 -39.38 -5.20
CA LEU A 506 14.41 -39.87 -3.91
C LEU A 506 13.67 -41.21 -4.02
N GLN A 507 13.01 -41.47 -5.16
CA GLN A 507 12.33 -42.76 -5.37
C GLN A 507 13.34 -43.89 -5.54
N LYS A 508 14.43 -43.64 -6.29
CA LYS A 508 15.52 -44.62 -6.41
C LYS A 508 16.20 -44.87 -5.07
N MET A 509 16.40 -43.82 -4.28
CA MET A 509 16.98 -43.94 -2.94
C MET A 509 16.10 -44.77 -2.00
N ALA A 510 14.78 -44.54 -2.01
CA ALA A 510 13.81 -45.31 -1.23
C ALA A 510 13.79 -46.80 -1.62
N LEU A 511 13.97 -47.12 -2.92
CA LEU A 511 14.03 -48.51 -3.40
C LEU A 511 15.33 -49.22 -3.02
N GLN A 512 16.44 -48.48 -2.88
CA GLN A 512 17.74 -49.01 -2.48
C GLN A 512 17.85 -49.18 -0.97
N GLY A 513 17.28 -48.25 -0.20
CA GLY A 513 17.30 -48.25 1.25
C GLY A 513 16.37 -49.29 1.84
N LYS A 514 16.94 -50.28 2.54
CA LYS A 514 16.16 -51.31 3.24
C LYS A 514 15.68 -50.87 4.63
N THR A 515 16.33 -49.87 5.24
CA THR A 515 16.03 -49.38 6.60
C THR A 515 16.09 -47.86 6.67
N CYS A 516 15.32 -47.25 7.59
CA CYS A 516 15.29 -45.80 7.81
C CYS A 516 16.67 -45.25 8.24
N LYS A 517 17.40 -45.99 9.07
CA LYS A 517 18.76 -45.67 9.51
C LYS A 517 19.75 -45.56 8.35
N TRP A 518 19.66 -46.49 7.39
CA TRP A 518 20.51 -46.44 6.19
C TRP A 518 20.23 -45.18 5.35
N ILE A 519 18.96 -44.77 5.22
CA ILE A 519 18.58 -43.57 4.46
C ILE A 519 19.16 -42.31 5.10
N LEU A 520 19.06 -42.18 6.42
CA LEU A 520 19.65 -41.04 7.14
C LEU A 520 21.17 -40.99 7.02
N GLN A 521 21.85 -42.14 7.15
CA GLN A 521 23.31 -42.22 6.95
C GLN A 521 23.69 -41.84 5.52
N ASN A 522 22.96 -42.33 4.52
CA ASN A 522 23.21 -42.00 3.12
C ASN A 522 22.99 -40.50 2.83
N PHE A 523 21.96 -39.88 3.41
CA PHE A 523 21.78 -38.42 3.33
C PHE A 523 22.93 -37.66 3.98
N ALA A 524 23.38 -38.09 5.15
CA ALA A 524 24.52 -37.48 5.85
C ALA A 524 25.81 -37.59 5.02
N ASP A 525 26.12 -38.76 4.46
CA ASP A 525 27.31 -38.99 3.64
C ASP A 525 27.29 -38.17 2.35
N ILE A 526 26.14 -38.10 1.66
CA ILE A 526 25.98 -37.28 0.45
C ILE A 526 26.15 -35.80 0.80
N ALA A 527 25.52 -35.35 1.89
CA ALA A 527 25.61 -33.98 2.34
C ALA A 527 27.05 -33.58 2.73
N GLU A 528 27.76 -34.44 3.45
CA GLU A 528 29.15 -34.22 3.85
C GLU A 528 30.08 -34.11 2.63
N ASN A 529 29.85 -34.92 1.59
CA ASN A 529 30.59 -34.82 0.33
C ASN A 529 30.42 -33.44 -0.34
N TYR A 530 29.22 -32.86 -0.29
CA TYR A 530 28.97 -31.52 -0.83
C TYR A 530 29.58 -30.40 0.04
N VAL A 531 29.63 -30.59 1.36
CA VAL A 531 30.24 -29.62 2.29
C VAL A 531 31.76 -29.63 2.22
N THR A 532 32.38 -30.80 1.99
CA THR A 532 33.85 -30.98 1.98
C THR A 532 34.52 -30.72 0.64
N LYS A 533 33.83 -30.89 -0.50
CA LYS A 533 34.43 -30.75 -1.85
C LYS A 533 34.46 -29.33 -2.41
N ASP A 534 33.72 -28.38 -1.82
CA ASP A 534 33.55 -27.01 -2.36
C ASP A 534 34.46 -25.98 -1.66
N ASP A 535 35.78 -26.06 -1.87
CA ASP A 535 36.76 -25.13 -1.27
C ASP A 535 36.78 -23.72 -1.95
N TYR A 536 36.12 -23.56 -3.10
CA TYR A 536 36.14 -22.31 -3.88
C TYR A 536 34.81 -21.55 -3.95
N SER A 537 33.72 -22.07 -3.38
CA SER A 537 32.41 -21.39 -3.37
C SER A 537 31.74 -21.51 -2.01
N ARG A 538 32.29 -20.84 -1.01
CA ARG A 538 31.55 -20.43 0.19
C ARG A 538 30.26 -19.74 -0.29
N LYS A 539 29.09 -20.39 -0.17
CA LYS A 539 27.71 -19.88 -0.45
C LYS A 539 27.03 -20.28 -1.78
N SER A 540 27.15 -21.52 -2.27
CA SER A 540 26.17 -22.04 -3.24
C SER A 540 24.87 -22.47 -2.52
N THR A 541 23.72 -22.37 -3.19
CA THR A 541 22.43 -22.82 -2.63
C THR A 541 22.43 -24.32 -2.31
N LYS A 542 23.20 -25.11 -3.08
CA LYS A 542 23.38 -26.54 -2.87
C LYS A 542 24.13 -26.86 -1.56
N VAL A 543 25.19 -26.12 -1.25
CA VAL A 543 25.96 -26.30 0.01
C VAL A 543 25.10 -25.97 1.23
N ILE A 544 24.25 -24.93 1.17
CA ILE A 544 23.33 -24.60 2.26
C ILE A 544 22.32 -25.74 2.48
N ALA A 545 21.75 -26.27 1.40
CA ALA A 545 20.81 -27.38 1.48
C ALA A 545 21.47 -28.67 1.99
N ALA A 546 22.70 -28.95 1.55
CA ALA A 546 23.51 -30.05 2.06
C ALA A 546 23.80 -29.91 3.56
N ASN A 547 24.26 -28.74 3.99
CA ASN A 547 24.57 -28.50 5.40
C ASN A 547 23.34 -28.70 6.31
N SER A 548 22.16 -28.22 5.89
CA SER A 548 20.91 -28.46 6.63
C SER A 548 20.53 -29.95 6.69
N MET A 549 20.73 -30.70 5.60
CA MET A 549 20.47 -32.15 5.57
C MET A 549 21.42 -32.91 6.47
N TYR A 550 22.71 -32.56 6.45
CA TYR A 550 23.72 -33.16 7.31
C TYR A 550 23.35 -32.99 8.78
N GLN A 551 23.09 -31.74 9.21
CA GLN A 551 22.73 -31.42 10.58
C GLN A 551 21.46 -32.17 11.03
N MET A 552 20.40 -32.12 10.22
CA MET A 552 19.15 -32.78 10.59
C MET A 552 19.27 -34.31 10.63
N SER A 553 20.04 -34.89 9.70
CA SER A 553 20.28 -36.35 9.70
C SER A 553 21.07 -36.79 10.93
N GLN A 554 22.07 -36.01 11.37
CA GLN A 554 22.84 -36.30 12.58
C GLN A 554 21.95 -36.21 13.84
N ILE A 555 21.16 -35.13 13.97
CA ILE A 555 20.23 -34.94 15.11
C ILE A 555 19.28 -36.13 15.23
N ILE A 556 18.71 -36.60 14.11
CA ILE A 556 17.81 -37.76 14.12
C ILE A 556 18.58 -39.05 14.44
N LEU A 557 19.79 -39.23 13.90
CA LEU A 557 20.64 -40.40 14.16
C LEU A 557 21.13 -40.51 15.61
N GLU A 558 21.26 -39.41 16.34
CA GLU A 558 21.64 -39.41 17.76
C GLU A 558 20.60 -40.13 18.65
N ASP A 559 19.31 -40.17 18.25
CA ASP A 559 18.25 -40.98 18.89
C ASP A 559 18.15 -42.41 18.30
N SER A 560 19.28 -42.96 17.80
CA SER A 560 19.36 -44.23 17.06
C SER A 560 18.74 -45.45 17.77
N GLY A 561 18.65 -45.44 19.10
CA GLY A 561 18.04 -46.51 19.88
C GLY A 561 16.54 -46.70 19.61
N LYS A 562 15.81 -45.63 19.24
CA LYS A 562 14.39 -45.75 18.86
C LYS A 562 14.18 -46.14 17.40
N ILE A 563 15.14 -45.80 16.53
CA ILE A 563 15.03 -46.00 15.08
C ILE A 563 15.13 -47.49 14.70
N ASP A 564 15.97 -48.25 15.41
CA ASP A 564 16.19 -49.67 15.13
C ASP A 564 14.96 -50.55 15.48
N ASP A 565 14.09 -50.08 16.38
CA ASP A 565 12.88 -50.80 16.85
C ASP A 565 11.58 -50.36 16.14
N GLN A 566 11.61 -49.29 15.35
CA GLN A 566 10.42 -48.69 14.74
C GLN A 566 10.12 -49.21 13.32
N THR A 567 8.83 -49.34 12.99
CA THR A 567 8.42 -49.56 11.61
C THR A 567 8.62 -48.28 10.79
N GLY A 568 8.78 -48.40 9.46
CA GLY A 568 8.87 -47.23 8.58
C GLY A 568 7.68 -46.27 8.73
N VAL A 569 6.49 -46.80 9.02
CA VAL A 569 5.26 -46.01 9.25
C VAL A 569 5.33 -45.22 10.55
N ASP A 570 5.85 -45.82 11.62
CA ASP A 570 6.05 -45.13 12.90
C ASP A 570 7.10 -44.02 12.77
N PHE A 571 8.21 -44.33 12.08
CA PHE A 571 9.23 -43.33 11.79
C PHE A 571 8.71 -42.17 10.92
N PHE A 572 7.89 -42.45 9.91
CA PHE A 572 7.23 -41.41 9.11
C PHE A 572 6.31 -40.52 9.96
N LYS A 573 5.58 -41.12 10.90
CA LYS A 573 4.72 -40.39 11.84
C LYS A 573 5.54 -39.49 12.74
N ASP A 574 6.67 -39.96 13.25
CA ASP A 574 7.57 -39.18 14.10
C ASP A 574 8.17 -37.98 13.35
N ILE A 575 8.63 -38.16 12.11
CA ILE A 575 9.09 -37.05 11.27
C ILE A 575 7.95 -36.07 10.97
N SER A 576 6.72 -36.56 10.74
CA SER A 576 5.56 -35.70 10.53
C SER A 576 5.23 -34.85 11.77
N VAL A 577 5.42 -35.40 12.97
CA VAL A 577 5.30 -34.68 14.24
C VAL A 577 6.42 -33.64 14.37
N MET A 578 7.66 -33.95 13.99
CA MET A 578 8.76 -32.96 13.97
C MET A 578 8.44 -31.79 13.03
N ILE A 579 7.94 -32.07 11.82
CA ILE A 579 7.53 -31.03 10.85
C ILE A 579 6.43 -30.15 11.46
N ALA A 580 5.43 -30.76 12.09
CA ALA A 580 4.38 -30.03 12.78
C ALA A 580 4.93 -29.17 13.93
N GLY A 581 5.91 -29.67 14.69
CA GLY A 581 6.59 -28.94 15.76
C GLY A 581 7.35 -27.72 15.25
N VAL A 582 8.13 -27.86 14.16
CA VAL A 582 8.82 -26.74 13.51
C VAL A 582 7.81 -25.72 12.97
N PHE A 583 6.69 -26.17 12.37
CA PHE A 583 5.60 -25.28 12.00
C PHE A 583 5.01 -24.55 13.21
N GLY A 584 4.72 -25.26 14.30
CA GLY A 584 4.18 -24.67 15.52
C GLY A 584 5.09 -23.58 16.10
N ALA A 585 6.38 -23.89 16.24
CA ALA A 585 7.40 -22.94 16.72
C ALA A 585 7.57 -21.72 15.81
N CYS A 586 7.42 -21.88 14.50
CA CYS A 586 7.44 -20.74 13.57
C CYS A 586 6.14 -19.93 13.66
N LEU A 587 4.98 -20.59 13.54
CA LEU A 587 3.65 -20.00 13.42
C LEU A 587 3.17 -19.31 14.70
N ILE A 588 3.74 -19.63 15.87
CA ILE A 588 3.47 -18.86 17.10
C ILE A 588 3.84 -17.38 16.94
N ASN A 589 4.80 -17.07 16.06
CA ASN A 589 5.21 -15.70 15.74
C ASN A 589 4.26 -15.00 14.75
N MET A 590 3.21 -15.67 14.26
CA MET A 590 2.31 -15.13 13.25
C MET A 590 1.59 -13.83 13.69
N PRO A 591 1.00 -13.74 14.90
CA PRO A 591 0.39 -12.50 15.38
C PRO A 591 1.35 -11.31 15.39
N TYR A 592 2.59 -11.56 15.84
CA TYR A 592 3.64 -10.55 15.88
C TYR A 592 4.08 -10.14 14.46
N ALA A 593 4.29 -11.10 13.55
CA ALA A 593 4.65 -10.82 12.17
C ALA A 593 3.57 -10.01 11.43
N ILE A 594 2.29 -10.34 11.63
CA ILE A 594 1.15 -9.58 11.10
C ILE A 594 1.20 -8.12 11.62
N THR A 595 1.40 -7.95 12.92
CA THR A 595 1.43 -6.62 13.56
C THR A 595 2.63 -5.79 13.10
N LYS A 596 3.81 -6.39 13.05
CA LYS A 596 5.06 -5.76 12.60
C LYS A 596 4.98 -5.34 11.13
N LYS A 597 4.32 -6.13 10.27
CA LYS A 597 4.10 -5.77 8.87
C LYS A 597 3.24 -4.50 8.74
N CYS A 598 2.21 -4.36 9.58
CA CYS A 598 1.37 -3.17 9.61
C CYS A 598 2.16 -1.94 10.07
N SER A 599 2.90 -2.04 11.17
CA SER A 599 3.62 -0.92 11.80
C SER A 599 4.83 -0.41 11.03
N ALA A 600 5.61 -1.29 10.38
CA ALA A 600 6.87 -0.94 9.73
C ALA A 600 6.74 -0.61 8.23
N SER A 601 5.52 -0.57 7.71
CA SER A 601 5.27 -0.36 6.29
C SER A 601 5.52 1.10 5.85
N ALA A 602 6.14 1.27 4.68
CA ALA A 602 6.22 2.58 4.02
C ALA A 602 4.82 3.14 3.78
N ILE A 603 4.65 4.46 3.93
CA ILE A 603 3.35 5.14 3.90
C ILE A 603 2.57 4.86 2.61
N GLU A 604 3.26 4.71 1.47
CA GLU A 604 2.65 4.41 0.16
C GLU A 604 2.11 2.98 0.04
N LYS A 605 2.71 2.00 0.74
CA LYS A 605 2.32 0.59 0.69
C LYS A 605 1.50 0.15 1.91
N ARG A 606 1.29 1.06 2.87
CA ARG A 606 0.69 0.76 4.17
C ARG A 606 -0.73 0.23 4.06
N GLU A 607 -1.58 0.88 3.27
CA GLU A 607 -2.98 0.43 3.07
C GLU A 607 -3.03 -1.00 2.52
N GLU A 608 -2.22 -1.30 1.49
CA GLU A 608 -2.15 -2.62 0.87
C GLU A 608 -1.61 -3.69 1.82
N ASN A 609 -0.56 -3.35 2.58
CA ASN A 609 0.00 -4.26 3.59
C ASN A 609 -0.99 -4.57 4.70
N VAL A 610 -1.76 -3.57 5.18
CA VAL A 610 -2.78 -3.79 6.21
C VAL A 610 -3.95 -4.62 5.67
N GLN A 611 -4.40 -4.37 4.44
CA GLN A 611 -5.41 -5.21 3.78
C GLN A 611 -4.94 -6.67 3.65
N HIS A 612 -3.70 -6.87 3.23
CA HIS A 612 -3.10 -8.20 3.16
C HIS A 612 -3.01 -8.86 4.54
N ALA A 613 -2.63 -8.12 5.58
CA ALA A 613 -2.57 -8.59 6.95
C ALA A 613 -3.96 -9.00 7.51
N ILE A 614 -5.02 -8.26 7.18
CA ILE A 614 -6.41 -8.61 7.54
C ILE A 614 -6.85 -9.90 6.87
N HIS A 615 -6.56 -10.06 5.58
CA HIS A 615 -6.85 -11.29 4.85
C HIS A 615 -6.10 -12.47 5.46
N LEU A 616 -4.82 -12.27 5.76
CA LEU A 616 -3.93 -13.27 6.34
C LEU A 616 -4.37 -13.69 7.75
N LEU A 617 -4.90 -12.76 8.56
CA LEU A 617 -5.53 -13.10 9.84
C LEU A 617 -6.72 -14.05 9.62
N GLY A 618 -7.58 -13.79 8.63
CA GLY A 618 -8.72 -14.66 8.33
C GLY A 618 -8.28 -16.08 7.91
N GLU A 619 -7.23 -16.20 7.09
CA GLU A 619 -6.63 -17.49 6.73
C GLU A 619 -6.04 -18.22 7.95
N ALA A 620 -5.42 -17.47 8.86
CA ALA A 620 -4.66 -18.00 9.99
C ALA A 620 -5.47 -18.22 11.27
N GLU A 621 -6.72 -17.73 11.31
CA GLU A 621 -7.57 -17.65 12.50
C GLU A 621 -7.64 -18.98 13.27
N GLU A 622 -7.81 -20.09 12.55
CA GLU A 622 -8.01 -21.41 13.15
C GLU A 622 -6.72 -22.00 13.73
N PHE A 623 -5.60 -21.93 13.00
CA PHE A 623 -4.34 -22.46 13.55
C PHE A 623 -3.77 -21.55 14.65
N ILE A 624 -4.02 -20.23 14.60
CA ILE A 624 -3.67 -19.32 15.71
C ILE A 624 -4.41 -19.72 16.99
N LYS A 625 -5.71 -20.04 16.90
CA LYS A 625 -6.49 -20.56 18.04
C LYS A 625 -5.93 -21.87 18.58
N LEU A 626 -5.63 -22.82 17.69
CA LEU A 626 -5.06 -24.11 18.07
C LEU A 626 -3.74 -23.93 18.83
N LEU A 627 -2.80 -23.15 18.28
CA LEU A 627 -1.50 -22.92 18.90
C LEU A 627 -1.61 -22.26 20.29
N GLN A 628 -2.54 -21.32 20.47
CA GLN A 628 -2.79 -20.65 21.76
C GLN A 628 -3.42 -21.57 22.81
N GLN A 629 -4.30 -22.48 22.41
CA GLN A 629 -4.88 -23.47 23.33
C GLN A 629 -3.78 -24.39 23.86
N HIS A 630 -2.81 -24.76 23.03
CA HIS A 630 -1.70 -25.59 23.44
C HIS A 630 -0.68 -24.86 24.32
N GLU A 631 -0.44 -23.55 24.12
CA GLU A 631 0.43 -22.73 24.98
C GLU A 631 -0.12 -22.61 26.42
N LYS A 632 -1.44 -22.48 26.58
CA LYS A 632 -2.11 -22.32 27.89
C LYS A 632 -2.22 -23.60 28.71
N VAL A 633 -2.05 -24.77 28.11
CA VAL A 633 -2.21 -26.09 28.78
C VAL A 633 -0.93 -26.52 29.52
N THR A 634 0.13 -25.71 29.48
CA THR A 634 1.38 -25.91 30.21
C THR A 634 1.28 -25.37 31.65
N PRO A 635 1.14 -26.20 32.71
CA PRO A 635 1.26 -25.71 34.08
C PRO A 635 2.73 -25.45 34.41
N THR A 636 3.05 -24.21 34.77
CA THR A 636 4.26 -23.84 35.50
C THR A 636 4.30 -24.57 36.85
N ASN A 637 4.90 -25.74 36.89
CA ASN A 637 5.31 -26.38 38.12
C ASN A 637 6.74 -25.96 38.46
N SER A 638 6.88 -24.83 39.16
CA SER A 638 7.97 -24.63 40.12
C SER A 638 7.55 -23.61 41.17
N SER A 639 6.74 -24.07 42.12
CA SER A 639 6.64 -23.43 43.43
C SER A 639 7.95 -23.66 44.19
N ASN A 640 8.82 -22.66 44.28
CA ASN A 640 9.26 -22.05 45.55
C ASN A 640 10.50 -21.15 45.43
N SER A 641 10.39 -20.04 46.16
CA SER A 641 11.40 -19.13 46.73
C SER A 641 12.23 -18.23 45.81
N ASP A 642 11.85 -16.95 45.85
CA ASP A 642 12.69 -15.76 46.00
C ASP A 642 13.88 -15.58 45.04
N SER A 643 13.67 -14.79 43.99
CA SER A 643 14.54 -13.65 43.65
C SER A 643 13.91 -12.83 42.52
N ASP A 644 13.58 -11.58 42.84
CA ASP A 644 13.34 -10.52 41.87
C ASP A 644 14.58 -10.36 40.98
N SER A 645 14.52 -10.84 39.74
CA SER A 645 15.27 -10.35 38.56
C SER A 645 15.24 -11.40 37.44
N SER A 646 14.43 -11.19 36.40
CA SER A 646 14.64 -11.85 35.08
C SER A 646 13.64 -11.42 33.99
N ILE A 647 12.63 -10.61 34.29
CA ILE A 647 11.65 -10.15 33.27
C ILE A 647 12.07 -8.81 32.61
N SER A 648 13.07 -8.09 33.13
CA SER A 648 13.57 -6.84 32.51
C SER A 648 14.52 -7.05 31.33
N ASP A 649 15.18 -8.21 31.22
CA ASP A 649 16.32 -8.37 30.31
C ASP A 649 15.94 -8.83 28.90
N PHE A 650 14.66 -9.17 28.67
CA PHE A 650 14.17 -9.60 27.35
C PHE A 650 13.65 -8.45 26.45
N ILE A 651 13.66 -7.21 26.94
CA ILE A 651 13.14 -6.05 26.20
C ILE A 651 14.24 -5.05 25.78
N GLU A 652 15.48 -5.16 26.26
CA GLU A 652 16.51 -4.12 26.05
C GLU A 652 17.60 -4.43 24.99
N ILE A 653 17.56 -5.56 24.27
CA ILE A 653 18.62 -5.90 23.28
C ILE A 653 18.23 -5.60 21.81
N ALA A 654 17.16 -4.84 21.57
CA ALA A 654 16.81 -4.39 20.21
C ALA A 654 16.56 -2.88 20.10
N ILE A 655 17.34 -2.08 20.83
CA ILE A 655 17.55 -0.66 20.53
C ILE A 655 19.05 -0.38 20.52
N GLU A 656 19.71 -0.75 19.41
CA GLU A 656 20.78 0.04 18.78
C GLU A 656 20.77 -0.18 17.26
#